data_AF-A0A353EEJ5-F1
#
_entry.id   AF-A0A353EEJ5-F1
#
_cell.length_a   1.000
_cell.length_b   1.000
_cell.length_c   1.000
_cell.angle_alpha   90.00
_cell.angle_beta   90.00
_cell.angle_gamma   90.00
#
_symmetry.space_group_name_H-M   'P 1'
#
loop_
_entity.id
_entity.type
_entity.pdbx_description
1 polymer ?
#
loop_
_entity_poly.entity_id
_entity_poly.type
_entity_poly.pdbx_seq_one_letter_code
_entity_poly.pdbx_strand_id
1 'polypeptide(L)'
;MQDTIYQFEHKQGVVQKIDEDTRQLVKALSTGTPIIISTVQKFPFVTETIEKLNEENGDRGVGLSTKGKRFAVIIDEAHSSQSGETAMEMKYVLNKHGIEEAAAKYALENDEDDEDLVIRSMLKRGRQSNISFFAFTATPKYKTKHLFDEPGETGEAPFHKYTMRQAIEERFILDVLKNYTTYETYFRIVQSAEDDTHVERKKAARALARFLSLHPHNISQKTEVIIEHFRASVQHKIGGRAKAMVVTDSRLHAVRYKMSFDTYIKDNGYTDIRTLVAFSGTVEDPDLPGKKFTEVGMNNGISERELPEQFDTEEYRVLLVADKYQTGFDQPYLHTMYVDKKLSGVKAVQTLSRLNRSATGKEDTFVLDFRNTREEIFEAFKPFYEVTQAEELVDPQQMYRLQAQIDEKQVVYENEVTDFCAVYFAPKRKESVHDHSKMNGLLDLAVERFKALDEDEQEELKGLFVNFRNMYAFLSQVIPYQDSDLEKLYTYLRFLLTKLPRRATGPAYHVEDEVELEYYRLQKISEGSIDLSRGQSDALKGPSDVGTGKASDDEIPLSELIDMLNERFGTDFTEADQLFFDQIEAEAKSDDNLRQAAKVNSMADFMQIFKKMFEGLVIDRMEGNEDIFGRLMSDPEFRGLAQDNLGHKLYRVLAKETMSEEDQIKLLISKNESKTLEFKETFSVDVKKGTKEKYIEKAALKSLGAFLNSEGGELLIGVKDDGTVLGVDDEIEKFYKNEDKYLLNFKNHIKSKIGEGFYPLIDYKLVDVDGLKVLRVGCGLANTPCFIEDTEFYVRSGPSTDMLEGKRQYEYIQGRFK
;
A
#
# COMPACT_ATOMS: atom_id res chain seq x y z
N MET A 1 12.30 27.57 5.28
CA MET A 1 12.35 28.20 6.63
C MET A 1 13.60 29.04 6.85
N GLN A 2 14.83 28.52 6.67
CA GLN A 2 16.05 29.32 6.92
C GLN A 2 16.07 30.63 6.13
N ASP A 3 15.73 30.58 4.83
CA ASP A 3 15.67 31.76 3.98
C ASP A 3 14.53 32.71 4.40
N THR A 4 13.39 32.16 4.81
CA THR A 4 12.25 32.93 5.32
C THR A 4 12.62 33.71 6.59
N ILE A 5 13.30 33.08 7.55
CA ILE A 5 13.74 33.76 8.79
C ILE A 5 14.78 34.85 8.46
N TYR A 6 15.71 34.55 7.55
CA TYR A 6 16.73 35.50 7.12
C TYR A 6 16.11 36.73 6.40
N GLN A 7 15.05 36.54 5.62
CA GLN A 7 14.33 37.62 4.94
C GLN A 7 13.67 38.62 5.91
N PHE A 8 13.38 38.23 7.16
CA PHE A 8 12.87 39.14 8.19
C PHE A 8 13.96 39.98 8.87
N GLU A 9 15.24 39.81 8.53
CA GLU A 9 16.33 40.60 9.12
C GLU A 9 16.34 42.04 8.59
N HIS A 10 16.25 43.01 9.50
CA HIS A 10 16.35 44.44 9.19
C HIS A 10 17.69 45.07 9.64
N LYS A 11 18.60 44.31 10.28
CA LYS A 11 19.90 44.79 10.81
C LYS A 11 20.98 43.72 10.67
N GLN A 12 22.06 44.01 9.94
CA GLN A 12 23.20 43.10 9.76
C GLN A 12 23.82 42.68 11.10
N GLY A 13 23.99 41.37 11.29
CA GLY A 13 24.73 40.78 12.42
C GLY A 13 23.87 40.29 13.59
N VAL A 14 22.54 40.31 13.45
CA VAL A 14 21.62 39.78 14.46
C VAL A 14 21.28 38.31 14.18
N VAL A 15 21.13 37.96 12.90
CA VAL A 15 20.79 36.61 12.44
C VAL A 15 21.96 36.05 11.64
N GLN A 16 22.42 34.85 11.98
CA GLN A 16 23.42 34.13 11.18
C GLN A 16 22.90 32.76 10.77
N LYS A 17 22.81 32.55 9.44
CA LYS A 17 22.55 31.25 8.82
C LYS A 17 23.85 30.46 8.72
N ILE A 18 23.84 29.21 9.18
CA ILE A 18 24.99 28.30 9.12
C ILE A 18 24.75 27.30 8.00
N ASP A 19 25.13 27.64 6.77
CA ASP A 19 24.90 26.84 5.56
C ASP A 19 26.16 26.21 4.98
N GLU A 20 27.35 26.72 5.29
CA GLU A 20 28.62 26.16 4.80
C GLU A 20 29.14 25.05 5.71
N ASP A 21 29.64 25.41 6.90
CA ASP A 21 30.40 24.49 7.75
C ASP A 21 30.22 24.74 9.26
N THR A 22 30.92 23.95 10.07
CA THR A 22 30.93 24.09 11.54
C THR A 22 31.77 25.29 12.01
N ARG A 23 32.70 25.81 11.19
CA ARG A 23 33.51 26.99 11.54
C ARG A 23 32.63 28.23 11.66
N GLN A 24 31.63 28.38 10.77
CA GLN A 24 30.61 29.42 10.87
C GLN A 24 29.88 29.37 12.21
N LEU A 25 29.48 28.16 12.66
CA LEU A 25 28.78 27.96 13.93
C LEU A 25 29.65 28.32 15.13
N VAL A 26 30.91 27.88 15.15
CA VAL A 26 31.88 28.24 16.20
C VAL A 26 32.04 29.75 16.29
N LYS A 27 32.23 30.42 15.15
CA LYS A 27 32.37 31.88 15.10
C LYS A 27 31.10 32.58 15.60
N ALA A 28 29.92 32.11 15.23
CA ALA A 28 28.64 32.66 15.69
C ALA A 28 28.49 32.58 17.21
N LEU A 29 28.81 31.41 17.79
CA LEU A 29 28.73 31.15 19.23
C LEU A 29 29.76 31.97 20.02
N SER A 30 31.00 32.08 19.52
CA SER A 30 32.07 32.83 20.16
C SER A 30 31.87 34.34 20.09
N THR A 31 31.34 34.86 18.98
CA THR A 31 31.01 36.28 18.83
C THR A 31 29.75 36.69 19.60
N GLY A 32 28.95 35.72 20.04
CA GLY A 32 27.70 35.98 20.77
C GLY A 32 26.57 36.46 19.86
N THR A 33 26.50 35.93 18.64
CA THR A 33 25.41 36.23 17.70
C THR A 33 24.06 35.87 18.33
N PRO A 34 23.07 36.79 18.38
CA PRO A 34 21.80 36.55 19.08
C PRO A 34 20.95 35.42 18.50
N ILE A 35 20.86 35.31 17.16
CA ILE A 35 20.04 34.30 16.47
C ILE A 35 20.92 33.49 15.53
N ILE A 36 20.97 32.18 15.74
CA ILE A 36 21.78 31.25 14.97
C ILE A 36 20.87 30.18 14.36
N ILE A 37 20.89 30.04 13.04
CA ILE A 37 20.11 29.04 12.31
C ILE A 37 21.06 27.92 11.86
N SER A 38 20.97 26.75 12.49
CA SER A 38 21.87 25.62 12.21
C SER A 38 21.13 24.28 12.28
N THR A 39 21.69 23.24 11.66
CA THR A 39 21.30 21.86 11.89
C THR A 39 21.97 21.32 13.16
N VAL A 40 21.28 20.43 13.89
CA VAL A 40 21.81 19.85 15.14
C VAL A 40 23.09 19.02 14.90
N GLN A 41 23.21 18.42 13.70
CA GLN A 41 24.32 17.57 13.26
C GLN A 41 25.69 18.25 13.26
N LYS A 42 25.74 19.60 13.28
CA LYS A 42 27.00 20.35 13.32
C LYS A 42 27.62 20.43 14.72
N PHE A 43 26.83 20.24 15.79
CA PHE A 43 27.28 20.41 17.18
C PHE A 43 28.37 19.43 17.65
N PRO A 44 28.36 18.13 17.31
CA PRO A 44 29.41 17.20 17.72
C PRO A 44 30.82 17.63 17.27
N PHE A 45 30.91 18.40 16.19
CA PHE A 45 32.19 18.85 15.62
C PHE A 45 32.66 20.20 16.18
N VAL A 46 31.87 20.86 17.04
CA VAL A 46 32.19 22.21 17.54
C VAL A 46 33.49 22.21 18.34
N THR A 47 33.67 21.25 19.26
CA THR A 47 34.87 21.16 20.11
C THR A 47 36.13 20.94 19.26
N GLU A 48 36.10 19.97 18.34
CA GLU A 48 37.22 19.70 17.42
C GLU A 48 37.51 20.91 16.51
N THR A 49 36.48 21.62 16.07
CA THR A 49 36.64 22.80 15.22
C THR A 49 37.27 23.97 15.98
N ILE A 50 36.90 24.16 17.27
CA ILE A 50 37.55 25.16 18.14
C ILE A 50 39.05 24.85 18.27
N GLU A 51 39.41 23.58 18.49
CA GLU A 51 40.81 23.16 18.59
C GLU A 51 41.59 23.44 17.31
N LYS A 52 41.07 23.02 16.15
CA LYS A 52 41.69 23.29 14.84
C LYS A 52 41.86 24.79 14.58
N LEU A 53 40.85 25.60 14.91
CA LEU A 53 40.93 27.05 14.75
C LEU A 53 41.97 27.69 15.68
N ASN A 54 42.17 27.13 16.89
CA ASN A 54 43.19 27.61 17.81
C ASN A 54 44.60 27.20 17.37
N GLU A 55 44.76 26.01 16.79
CA GLU A 55 46.01 25.57 16.16
C GLU A 55 46.37 26.44 14.93
N GLU A 56 45.37 26.79 14.11
CA GLU A 56 45.55 27.62 12.91
C GLU A 56 45.82 29.10 13.23
N ASN A 57 45.22 29.67 14.29
CA ASN A 57 45.23 31.12 14.55
C ASN A 57 46.17 31.60 15.67
N GLY A 58 46.88 30.71 16.37
CA GLY A 58 47.82 31.08 17.45
C GLY A 58 47.15 31.87 18.59
N ASP A 59 47.77 32.97 19.06
CA ASP A 59 47.30 33.82 20.18
C ASP A 59 45.95 34.52 19.95
N ARG A 60 45.35 34.43 18.75
CA ARG A 60 43.98 34.89 18.46
C ARG A 60 42.98 33.73 18.55
N GLY A 61 43.14 32.91 19.59
CA GLY A 61 42.28 31.75 19.83
C GLY A 61 40.81 32.13 19.92
N VAL A 62 39.96 31.32 19.31
CA VAL A 62 38.51 31.42 19.41
C VAL A 62 38.08 30.68 20.68
N GLY A 63 37.75 31.45 21.72
CA GLY A 63 37.21 30.91 22.97
C GLY A 63 35.69 30.82 22.92
N LEU A 64 35.11 29.74 23.45
CA LEU A 64 33.68 29.63 23.72
C LEU A 64 33.45 29.67 25.24
N SER A 65 32.99 30.81 25.75
CA SER A 65 32.52 30.91 27.13
C SER A 65 31.00 30.77 27.18
N THR A 66 30.52 29.85 28.02
CA THR A 66 29.10 29.65 28.35
C THR A 66 28.73 30.23 29.72
N LYS A 67 29.69 30.74 30.48
CA LYS A 67 29.47 31.25 31.85
C LYS A 67 28.51 32.45 31.82
N GLY A 68 27.43 32.37 32.60
CA GLY A 68 26.41 33.41 32.69
C GLY A 68 25.53 33.60 31.45
N LYS A 69 25.66 32.73 30.43
CA LYS A 69 24.83 32.78 29.22
C LYS A 69 23.60 31.88 29.38
N ARG A 70 22.48 32.33 28.81
CA ARG A 70 21.23 31.57 28.71
C ARG A 70 20.89 31.38 27.24
N PHE A 71 20.40 30.20 26.88
CA PHE A 71 20.10 29.82 25.50
C PHE A 71 18.64 29.40 25.38
N ALA A 72 17.99 29.81 24.30
CA ALA A 72 16.71 29.28 23.87
C ALA A 72 16.95 28.46 22.60
N VAL A 73 16.57 27.18 22.63
CA VAL A 73 16.70 26.27 21.49
C VAL A 73 15.31 26.04 20.92
N ILE A 74 15.09 26.51 19.69
CA ILE A 74 13.84 26.34 18.95
C ILE A 74 14.04 25.20 17.95
N ILE A 75 13.26 24.13 18.12
CA ILE A 75 13.30 22.94 17.27
C ILE A 75 12.04 22.94 16.41
N ASP A 76 12.25 23.12 15.11
CA ASP A 76 11.21 22.88 14.11
C ASP A 76 11.18 21.39 13.75
N GLU A 77 9.97 20.84 13.65
CA GLU A 77 9.72 19.42 13.42
C GLU A 77 10.45 18.50 14.42
N ALA A 78 10.09 18.58 15.69
CA ALA A 78 10.67 17.75 16.75
C ALA A 78 10.32 16.26 16.57
N HIS A 79 11.29 15.49 16.05
CA HIS A 79 11.23 14.05 15.83
C HIS A 79 12.30 13.31 16.64
N SER A 80 12.17 11.99 16.74
CA SER A 80 13.10 11.11 17.47
C SER A 80 14.56 11.16 16.99
N SER A 81 14.83 11.67 15.78
CA SER A 81 16.19 11.90 15.28
C SER A 81 16.91 13.09 15.93
N GLN A 82 16.16 13.95 16.62
CA GLN A 82 16.67 15.10 17.38
C GLN A 82 16.86 14.78 18.87
N SER A 83 16.49 13.57 19.31
CA SER A 83 16.66 13.08 20.69
C SER A 83 17.73 11.98 20.69
N GLY A 84 18.98 12.33 20.97
CA GLY A 84 20.11 11.40 20.96
C GLY A 84 21.44 12.08 21.30
N GLU A 85 22.55 11.38 21.04
CA GLU A 85 23.92 11.84 21.35
C GLU A 85 24.22 13.24 20.76
N THR A 86 23.73 13.54 19.57
CA THR A 86 23.93 14.87 18.94
C THR A 86 23.28 16.00 19.74
N ALA A 87 22.10 15.77 20.33
CA ALA A 87 21.45 16.74 21.19
C ALA A 87 22.14 16.87 22.55
N MET A 88 22.73 15.78 23.05
CA MET A 88 23.57 15.79 24.26
C MET A 88 24.83 16.63 24.05
N GLU A 89 25.50 16.47 22.90
CA GLU A 89 26.66 17.29 22.54
C GLU A 89 26.28 18.76 22.37
N MET A 90 25.11 19.06 21.80
CA MET A 90 24.60 20.44 21.78
C MET A 90 24.41 21.01 23.20
N LYS A 91 23.76 20.25 24.11
CA LYS A 91 23.59 20.68 25.51
C LYS A 91 24.95 20.92 26.17
N TYR A 92 25.92 20.05 25.92
CA TYR A 92 27.28 20.20 26.44
C TYR A 92 27.95 21.48 25.93
N VAL A 93 27.95 21.71 24.61
CA VAL A 93 28.52 22.92 24.00
C VAL A 93 27.89 24.20 24.56
N LEU A 94 26.58 24.19 24.82
CA LEU A 94 25.84 25.35 25.34
C LEU A 94 25.89 25.51 26.87
N ASN A 95 26.22 24.47 27.64
CA ASN A 95 26.34 24.53 29.11
C ASN A 95 27.64 23.91 29.67
N LYS A 96 28.76 23.97 28.93
CA LYS A 96 30.02 23.33 29.33
C LYS A 96 30.42 23.64 30.78
N HIS A 97 30.49 24.93 31.12
CA HIS A 97 30.91 25.37 32.46
C HIS A 97 29.95 24.93 33.57
N GLY A 98 28.63 24.97 33.33
CA GLY A 98 27.64 24.57 34.34
C GLY A 98 27.64 23.07 34.58
N ILE A 99 27.89 22.26 33.54
CA ILE A 99 28.01 20.81 33.67
C ILE A 99 29.30 20.43 34.42
N GLU A 100 30.43 21.08 34.10
CA GLU A 100 31.69 20.85 34.82
C GLU A 100 31.60 21.21 36.30
N GLU A 101 30.92 22.31 36.65
CA GLU A 101 30.67 22.71 38.04
C GLU A 101 29.74 21.72 38.77
N ALA A 102 28.66 21.27 38.11
CA ALA A 102 27.74 20.29 38.67
C ALA A 102 28.39 18.91 38.88
N ALA A 103 29.23 18.47 37.95
CA ALA A 103 29.95 17.21 38.06
C ALA A 103 30.96 17.23 39.21
N ALA A 104 31.75 18.29 39.33
CA ALA A 104 32.70 18.44 40.44
C ALA A 104 31.99 18.45 41.80
N LYS A 105 30.81 19.06 41.88
CA LYS A 105 29.99 19.03 43.10
C LYS A 105 29.47 17.62 43.41
N TYR A 106 28.96 16.91 42.40
CA TYR A 106 28.43 15.56 42.56
C TYR A 106 29.51 14.55 42.99
N ALA A 107 30.69 14.58 42.35
CA ALA A 107 31.82 13.72 42.69
C ALA A 107 32.22 13.89 44.17
N LEU A 108 32.28 15.15 44.63
CA LEU A 108 32.61 15.49 46.01
C LEU A 108 31.52 15.10 47.03
N GLU A 109 30.24 15.10 46.62
CA GLU A 109 29.12 14.67 47.48
C GLU A 109 28.99 13.15 47.60
N ASN A 110 29.43 12.38 46.59
CA ASN A 110 29.28 10.92 46.52
C ASN A 110 30.59 10.14 46.70
N ASP A 111 31.72 10.81 46.97
CA ASP A 111 33.06 10.19 47.11
C ASP A 111 33.50 9.45 45.82
N GLU A 112 33.08 9.98 44.66
CA GLU A 112 33.32 9.41 43.32
C GLU A 112 34.34 10.23 42.51
N ASP A 113 35.44 10.66 43.16
CA ASP A 113 36.46 11.52 42.54
C ASP A 113 37.10 10.90 41.27
N ASP A 114 37.13 9.56 41.19
CA ASP A 114 37.66 8.81 40.05
C ASP A 114 36.68 8.70 38.86
N GLU A 115 35.41 9.11 39.02
CA GLU A 115 34.34 8.99 38.01
C GLU A 115 33.85 10.32 37.42
N ASP A 116 34.55 11.44 37.66
CA ASP A 116 34.14 12.79 37.22
C ASP A 116 33.74 12.85 35.72
N LEU A 117 34.42 12.09 34.85
CA LEU A 117 34.12 12.07 33.41
C LEU A 117 32.87 11.26 33.05
N VAL A 118 32.57 10.19 33.80
CA VAL A 118 31.32 9.43 33.69
C VAL A 118 30.15 10.30 34.16
N ILE A 119 30.33 10.97 35.30
CA ILE A 119 29.35 11.89 35.89
C ILE A 119 29.07 13.04 34.92
N ARG A 120 30.10 13.64 34.30
CA ARG A 120 29.92 14.65 33.25
C ARG A 120 29.11 14.11 32.08
N SER A 121 29.38 12.89 31.60
CA SER A 121 28.61 12.26 30.52
C SER A 121 27.13 12.13 30.89
N MET A 122 26.85 11.62 32.09
CA MET A 122 25.50 11.45 32.63
C MET A 122 24.77 12.81 32.73
N LEU A 123 25.43 13.83 33.29
CA LEU A 123 24.84 15.16 33.48
C LEU A 123 24.55 15.89 32.16
N LYS A 124 25.18 15.53 31.03
CA LYS A 124 24.84 16.07 29.71
C LYS A 124 23.42 15.67 29.26
N ARG A 125 22.91 14.52 29.71
CA ARG A 125 21.65 13.93 29.22
C ARG A 125 20.41 14.66 29.73
N GLY A 126 20.42 15.03 31.01
CA GLY A 126 19.31 15.68 31.71
C GLY A 126 19.01 17.11 31.24
N ARG A 127 18.03 17.73 31.91
CA ARG A 127 17.64 19.13 31.69
C ARG A 127 18.71 20.07 32.26
N GLN A 128 19.07 21.10 31.50
CA GLN A 128 20.07 22.10 31.87
C GLN A 128 19.38 23.41 32.24
N SER A 129 19.69 24.00 33.39
CA SER A 129 18.99 25.20 33.90
C SER A 129 19.21 26.47 33.06
N ASN A 130 20.28 26.52 32.26
CA ASN A 130 20.60 27.66 31.39
C ASN A 130 20.07 27.49 29.96
N ILE A 131 19.39 26.38 29.64
CA ILE A 131 18.86 26.09 28.30
C ILE A 131 17.35 25.85 28.38
N SER A 132 16.57 26.63 27.63
CA SER A 132 15.13 26.40 27.42
C SER A 132 14.89 25.80 26.05
N PHE A 133 14.10 24.72 25.98
CA PHE A 133 13.74 24.05 24.73
C PHE A 133 12.31 24.38 24.33
N PHE A 134 12.12 24.79 23.08
CA PHE A 134 10.83 25.02 22.46
C PHE A 134 10.72 24.12 21.24
N ALA A 135 9.81 23.14 21.28
CA ALA A 135 9.67 22.14 20.25
C ALA A 135 8.32 22.30 19.54
N PHE A 136 8.36 22.45 18.21
CA PHE A 136 7.18 22.47 17.35
C PHE A 136 7.08 21.14 16.62
N THR A 137 5.89 20.54 16.60
CA THR A 137 5.64 19.28 15.89
C THR A 137 4.17 19.14 15.55
N ALA A 138 3.88 18.70 14.33
CA ALA A 138 2.54 18.28 13.93
C ALA A 138 2.26 16.80 14.25
N THR A 139 3.32 16.02 14.44
CA THR A 139 3.25 14.56 14.67
C THR A 139 4.10 14.18 15.87
N PRO A 140 3.69 14.58 17.09
CA PRO A 140 4.45 14.25 18.30
C PRO A 140 4.61 12.73 18.43
N LYS A 141 5.80 12.25 18.77
CA LYS A 141 6.01 10.85 19.16
C LYS A 141 5.90 10.72 20.68
N TYR A 142 5.75 9.49 21.17
CA TYR A 142 5.80 9.19 22.61
C TYR A 142 6.99 9.87 23.30
N LYS A 143 8.19 9.73 22.72
CA LYS A 143 9.40 10.38 23.24
C LYS A 143 9.34 11.91 23.22
N THR A 144 8.74 12.49 22.19
CA THR A 144 8.59 13.95 22.06
C THR A 144 7.68 14.50 23.14
N LYS A 145 6.56 13.83 23.43
CA LYS A 145 5.63 14.22 24.50
C LYS A 145 6.35 14.21 25.84
N HIS A 146 6.94 13.10 26.24
CA HIS A 146 7.61 13.01 27.54
C HIS A 146 8.81 13.96 27.72
N LEU A 147 9.45 14.43 26.64
CA LEU A 147 10.56 15.37 26.71
C LEU A 147 10.11 16.85 26.80
N PHE A 148 9.02 17.22 26.12
CA PHE A 148 8.63 18.62 25.89
C PHE A 148 7.20 19.00 26.31
N ASP A 149 6.35 18.05 26.73
CA ASP A 149 4.91 18.25 27.01
C ASP A 149 4.68 18.92 28.37
N GLU A 150 5.10 20.17 28.51
CA GLU A 150 4.87 20.97 29.71
C GLU A 150 3.49 21.66 29.67
N PRO A 151 2.83 21.82 30.83
CA PRO A 151 1.55 22.53 30.89
C PRO A 151 1.71 24.02 30.60
N GLY A 152 0.73 24.59 29.87
CA GLY A 152 0.65 26.02 29.61
C GLY A 152 0.04 26.80 30.78
N GLU A 153 -0.36 28.05 30.51
CA GLU A 153 -1.05 28.90 31.49
C GLU A 153 -2.37 28.29 32.00
N THR A 154 -2.99 27.43 31.20
CA THR A 154 -4.24 26.72 31.54
C THR A 154 -4.02 25.54 32.49
N GLY A 155 -2.77 25.14 32.75
CA GLY A 155 -2.44 23.94 33.52
C GLY A 155 -2.54 22.63 32.73
N GLU A 156 -2.97 22.66 31.47
CA GLU A 156 -3.01 21.51 30.58
C GLU A 156 -1.79 21.49 29.64
N ALA A 157 -1.24 20.30 29.39
CA ALA A 157 -0.21 20.09 28.38
C ALA A 157 -0.84 19.69 27.02
N PRO A 158 -0.21 20.01 25.87
CA PRO A 158 1.03 20.77 25.71
C PRO A 158 0.85 22.27 26.00
N PHE A 159 1.98 22.98 26.18
CA PHE A 159 2.03 24.43 26.47
C PHE A 159 1.12 25.26 25.56
N HIS A 160 1.07 24.90 24.29
CA HIS A 160 0.09 25.40 23.33
C HIS A 160 -0.29 24.28 22.35
N LYS A 161 -1.55 24.25 21.91
CA LYS A 161 -2.06 23.30 20.91
C LYS A 161 -2.80 24.02 19.79
N TYR A 162 -2.55 23.59 18.56
CA TYR A 162 -3.31 23.97 17.37
C TYR A 162 -3.45 22.72 16.51
N THR A 163 -4.62 22.09 16.55
CA THR A 163 -4.81 20.73 16.04
C THR A 163 -5.01 20.72 14.54
N MET A 164 -4.77 19.55 13.91
CA MET A 164 -5.05 19.36 12.49
C MET A 164 -6.53 19.63 12.17
N ARG A 165 -7.43 19.13 13.02
CA ARG A 165 -8.88 19.40 12.94
C ARG A 165 -9.16 20.90 12.89
N GLN A 166 -8.62 21.68 13.83
CA GLN A 166 -8.84 23.12 13.88
C GLN A 166 -8.30 23.80 12.61
N ALA A 167 -7.09 23.42 12.17
CA ALA A 167 -6.49 23.98 10.96
C ALA A 167 -7.30 23.70 9.69
N ILE A 168 -7.97 22.55 9.61
CA ILE A 168 -8.88 22.18 8.51
C ILE A 168 -10.20 22.97 8.61
N GLU A 169 -10.82 23.01 9.80
CA GLU A 169 -12.09 23.73 10.03
C GLU A 169 -11.95 25.24 9.71
N GLU A 170 -10.82 25.83 10.08
CA GLU A 170 -10.48 27.24 9.81
C GLU A 170 -9.91 27.47 8.40
N ARG A 171 -9.76 26.42 7.58
CA ARG A 171 -9.24 26.45 6.19
C ARG A 171 -7.80 26.98 6.04
N PHE A 172 -6.99 26.86 7.08
CA PHE A 172 -5.55 27.11 6.99
C PHE A 172 -4.83 26.00 6.21
N ILE A 173 -5.37 24.78 6.26
CA ILE A 173 -4.94 23.65 5.45
C ILE A 173 -6.15 22.94 4.83
N LEU A 174 -5.93 22.20 3.75
CA LEU A 174 -6.93 21.36 3.10
C LEU A 174 -6.95 19.95 3.70
N ASP A 175 -8.13 19.34 3.72
CA ASP A 175 -8.31 17.93 4.13
C ASP A 175 -7.88 16.98 3.01
N VAL A 176 -6.72 16.35 3.22
CA VAL A 176 -6.09 15.43 2.26
C VAL A 176 -6.79 14.10 2.13
N LEU A 177 -7.67 13.74 3.08
CA LEU A 177 -8.38 12.47 3.10
C LEU A 177 -9.79 12.56 2.52
N LYS A 178 -10.22 13.75 2.08
CA LYS A 178 -11.56 13.98 1.55
C LYS A 178 -11.84 13.26 0.22
N ASN A 179 -10.86 13.20 -0.67
CA ASN A 179 -10.95 12.48 -1.94
C ASN A 179 -9.86 11.41 -2.00
N TYR A 180 -10.13 10.27 -1.36
CA TYR A 180 -9.19 9.17 -1.23
C TYR A 180 -9.71 7.94 -1.98
N THR A 181 -9.00 7.55 -3.04
CA THR A 181 -9.34 6.40 -3.88
C THR A 181 -8.30 5.30 -3.69
N THR A 182 -8.75 4.07 -3.46
CA THR A 182 -7.85 2.90 -3.36
C THR A 182 -8.06 1.94 -4.53
N TYR A 183 -6.94 1.44 -5.04
CA TYR A 183 -6.88 0.34 -5.99
C TYR A 183 -6.29 -0.89 -5.31
N GLU A 184 -6.85 -2.04 -5.59
CA GLU A 184 -6.31 -3.33 -5.18
C GLU A 184 -5.63 -4.00 -6.37
N THR A 185 -4.51 -4.66 -6.11
CA THR A 185 -3.76 -5.41 -7.12
C THR A 185 -3.88 -6.89 -6.81
N TYR A 186 -4.45 -7.64 -7.74
CA TYR A 186 -4.59 -9.09 -7.69
C TYR A 186 -3.50 -9.73 -8.55
N PHE A 187 -2.88 -10.79 -8.03
CA PHE A 187 -1.83 -11.53 -8.69
C PHE A 187 -2.13 -13.02 -8.60
N ARG A 188 -1.79 -13.77 -9.65
CA ARG A 188 -1.63 -15.21 -9.56
C ARG A 188 -0.23 -15.60 -9.97
N ILE A 189 0.38 -16.42 -9.14
CA ILE A 189 1.76 -16.82 -9.25
C ILE A 189 1.82 -18.33 -9.42
N VAL A 190 2.69 -18.79 -10.30
CA VAL A 190 2.99 -20.21 -10.49
C VAL A 190 4.48 -20.47 -10.28
N GLN A 191 4.80 -21.63 -9.72
CA GLN A 191 6.18 -22.10 -9.62
C GLN A 191 6.67 -22.52 -11.01
N SER A 192 7.83 -22.04 -11.42
CA SER A 192 8.46 -22.40 -12.70
C SER A 192 9.55 -23.48 -12.55
N ALA A 193 10.11 -23.66 -11.35
CA ALA A 193 11.09 -24.69 -11.06
C ALA A 193 10.46 -26.10 -10.94
N GLU A 194 11.17 -27.13 -11.43
CA GLU A 194 10.72 -28.54 -11.34
C GLU A 194 10.79 -29.10 -9.91
N ASP A 195 11.66 -28.55 -9.06
CA ASP A 195 11.87 -28.96 -7.66
C ASP A 195 11.27 -27.95 -6.68
N ASP A 196 10.54 -28.45 -5.68
CA ASP A 196 9.92 -27.62 -4.64
C ASP A 196 10.87 -27.37 -3.47
N THR A 197 11.53 -26.21 -3.53
CA THR A 197 12.55 -25.79 -2.55
C THR A 197 11.88 -25.39 -1.23
N HIS A 198 12.48 -25.79 -0.11
CA HIS A 198 12.05 -25.30 1.20
C HIS A 198 12.67 -23.93 1.45
N VAL A 199 11.82 -22.95 1.79
CA VAL A 199 12.20 -21.55 1.91
C VAL A 199 11.80 -20.97 3.27
N GLU A 200 12.62 -20.06 3.78
CA GLU A 200 12.29 -19.31 4.99
C GLU A 200 11.08 -18.40 4.72
N ARG A 201 9.90 -18.79 5.24
CA ARG A 201 8.59 -18.19 4.93
C ARG A 201 8.60 -16.65 4.85
N LYS A 202 9.13 -15.97 5.88
CA LYS A 202 9.11 -14.49 5.95
C LYS A 202 10.05 -13.83 4.94
N LYS A 203 11.21 -14.43 4.68
CA LYS A 203 12.20 -13.86 3.74
C LYS A 203 11.73 -14.07 2.30
N ALA A 204 11.28 -15.28 1.98
CA ALA A 204 10.72 -15.61 0.67
C ALA A 204 9.46 -14.79 0.36
N ALA A 205 8.52 -14.64 1.32
CA ALA A 205 7.34 -13.81 1.13
C ALA A 205 7.68 -12.34 0.81
N ARG A 206 8.71 -11.78 1.46
CA ARG A 206 9.18 -10.42 1.20
C ARG A 206 9.86 -10.31 -0.16
N ALA A 207 10.65 -11.30 -0.56
CA ALA A 207 11.30 -11.35 -1.86
C ALA A 207 10.27 -11.44 -2.99
N LEU A 208 9.28 -12.34 -2.86
CA LEU A 208 8.16 -12.48 -3.79
C LEU A 208 7.33 -11.20 -3.89
N ALA A 209 6.93 -10.60 -2.76
CA ALA A 209 6.19 -9.35 -2.78
C ALA A 209 6.96 -8.21 -3.48
N ARG A 210 8.28 -8.16 -3.30
CA ARG A 210 9.16 -7.20 -3.97
C ARG A 210 9.25 -7.46 -5.47
N PHE A 211 9.41 -8.72 -5.88
CA PHE A 211 9.44 -9.13 -7.28
C PHE A 211 8.15 -8.71 -8.00
N LEU A 212 6.99 -9.05 -7.44
CA LEU A 212 5.67 -8.69 -8.00
C LEU A 212 5.48 -7.17 -8.11
N SER A 213 5.92 -6.41 -7.10
CA SER A 213 5.82 -4.95 -7.12
C SER A 213 6.68 -4.30 -8.22
N LEU A 214 7.82 -4.91 -8.53
CA LEU A 214 8.78 -4.41 -9.53
C LEU A 214 8.52 -4.93 -10.94
N HIS A 215 7.62 -5.91 -11.10
CA HIS A 215 7.34 -6.55 -12.37
C HIS A 215 6.96 -5.51 -13.44
N PRO A 216 7.54 -5.54 -14.66
CA PRO A 216 7.31 -4.51 -15.69
C PRO A 216 5.84 -4.23 -15.98
N HIS A 217 5.03 -5.29 -16.07
CA HIS A 217 3.58 -5.19 -16.28
C HIS A 217 2.84 -4.42 -15.17
N ASN A 218 3.27 -4.55 -13.91
CA ASN A 218 2.67 -3.84 -12.79
C ASN A 218 2.94 -2.34 -12.89
N ILE A 219 4.20 -1.98 -13.21
CA ILE A 219 4.63 -0.59 -13.35
C ILE A 219 4.00 0.06 -14.58
N SER A 220 3.90 -0.64 -15.71
CA SER A 220 3.30 -0.10 -16.94
C SER A 220 1.80 0.18 -16.77
N GLN A 221 1.03 -0.75 -16.22
CA GLN A 221 -0.40 -0.54 -15.98
C GLN A 221 -0.67 0.59 -15.00
N LYS A 222 0.09 0.68 -13.89
CA LYS A 222 -0.02 1.82 -12.97
C LYS A 222 0.40 3.12 -13.65
N THR A 223 1.41 3.10 -14.50
CA THR A 223 1.86 4.27 -15.27
C THR A 223 0.75 4.81 -16.17
N GLU A 224 0.09 3.94 -16.92
CA GLU A 224 -1.09 4.27 -17.74
C GLU A 224 -2.19 4.93 -16.89
N VAL A 225 -2.62 4.27 -15.80
CA VAL A 225 -3.66 4.81 -14.90
C VAL A 225 -3.26 6.18 -14.34
N ILE A 226 -2.01 6.36 -13.92
CA ILE A 226 -1.53 7.62 -13.33
C ILE A 226 -1.53 8.74 -14.37
N ILE A 227 -0.97 8.49 -15.55
CA ILE A 227 -0.81 9.49 -16.62
C ILE A 227 -2.19 9.90 -17.14
N GLU A 228 -3.05 8.93 -17.47
CA GLU A 228 -4.37 9.23 -18.01
C GLU A 228 -5.27 9.91 -16.99
N HIS A 229 -5.25 9.46 -15.72
CA HIS A 229 -5.93 10.17 -14.65
C HIS A 229 -5.41 11.61 -14.47
N PHE A 230 -4.09 11.80 -14.57
CA PHE A 230 -3.50 13.14 -14.43
C PHE A 230 -4.01 14.06 -15.53
N ARG A 231 -3.89 13.63 -16.79
CA ARG A 231 -4.31 14.41 -17.96
C ARG A 231 -5.80 14.73 -17.93
N ALA A 232 -6.64 13.73 -17.70
CA ALA A 232 -8.10 13.88 -17.76
C ALA A 232 -8.69 14.67 -16.58
N SER A 233 -8.16 14.47 -15.36
CA SER A 233 -8.83 14.92 -14.13
C SER A 233 -8.04 15.93 -13.31
N VAL A 234 -6.70 15.97 -13.44
CA VAL A 234 -5.83 16.76 -12.56
C VAL A 234 -5.25 17.98 -13.27
N GLN A 235 -4.73 17.82 -14.49
CA GLN A 235 -3.94 18.83 -15.20
C GLN A 235 -4.64 20.19 -15.32
N HIS A 236 -5.96 20.19 -15.51
CA HIS A 236 -6.76 21.41 -15.66
C HIS A 236 -7.10 22.11 -14.32
N LYS A 237 -6.87 21.46 -13.18
CA LYS A 237 -7.12 22.02 -11.85
C LYS A 237 -6.18 23.19 -11.56
N ILE A 238 -6.60 24.06 -10.63
CA ILE A 238 -5.84 25.26 -10.23
C ILE A 238 -5.50 26.16 -11.44
N GLY A 239 -6.43 26.28 -12.39
CA GLY A 239 -6.23 27.04 -13.62
C GLY A 239 -5.12 26.49 -14.52
N GLY A 240 -4.99 25.16 -14.61
CA GLY A 240 -3.97 24.52 -15.43
C GLY A 240 -2.59 24.45 -14.78
N ARG A 241 -2.46 24.70 -13.47
CA ARG A 241 -1.18 24.71 -12.73
C ARG A 241 -1.00 23.53 -11.78
N ALA A 242 -1.99 22.66 -11.67
CA ALA A 242 -1.92 21.50 -10.80
C ALA A 242 -0.71 20.61 -11.12
N LYS A 243 -0.10 20.10 -10.04
CA LYS A 243 1.03 19.17 -10.05
C LYS A 243 0.67 17.91 -9.28
N ALA A 244 1.37 16.82 -9.60
CA ALA A 244 1.24 15.56 -8.89
C ALA A 244 2.58 15.00 -8.40
N MET A 245 2.50 14.13 -7.39
CA MET A 245 3.64 13.40 -6.86
C MET A 245 3.34 11.90 -6.84
N VAL A 246 4.28 11.08 -7.31
CA VAL A 246 4.21 9.61 -7.26
C VAL A 246 5.17 9.13 -6.18
N VAL A 247 4.64 8.54 -5.11
CA VAL A 247 5.42 8.05 -3.97
C VAL A 247 5.63 6.56 -4.12
N THR A 248 6.88 6.15 -4.34
CA THR A 248 7.25 4.76 -4.65
C THR A 248 7.94 4.08 -3.47
N ASP A 249 7.80 2.75 -3.37
CA ASP A 249 8.31 1.98 -2.24
C ASP A 249 9.84 2.04 -2.09
N SER A 250 10.59 2.04 -3.20
CA SER A 250 12.06 2.06 -3.19
C SER A 250 12.67 2.94 -4.28
N ARG A 251 13.98 3.21 -4.17
CA ARG A 251 14.73 3.96 -5.20
C ARG A 251 14.71 3.25 -6.57
N LEU A 252 14.68 1.92 -6.59
CA LEU A 252 14.56 1.15 -7.82
C LEU A 252 13.17 1.32 -8.46
N HIS A 253 12.10 1.37 -7.67
CA HIS A 253 10.77 1.70 -8.19
C HIS A 253 10.75 3.09 -8.82
N ALA A 254 11.33 4.11 -8.18
CA ALA A 254 11.40 5.45 -8.74
C ALA A 254 12.11 5.48 -10.11
N VAL A 255 13.20 4.71 -10.26
CA VAL A 255 13.90 4.56 -11.55
C VAL A 255 13.00 3.87 -12.59
N ARG A 256 12.42 2.72 -12.27
CA ARG A 256 11.57 1.97 -13.21
C ARG A 256 10.32 2.74 -13.62
N TYR A 257 9.66 3.42 -12.68
CA TYR A 257 8.55 4.31 -13.00
C TYR A 257 8.98 5.47 -13.88
N LYS A 258 10.12 6.14 -13.62
CA LYS A 258 10.59 7.23 -14.48
C LYS A 258 10.80 6.75 -15.91
N MET A 259 11.42 5.58 -16.08
CA MET A 259 11.60 4.95 -17.39
C MET A 259 10.26 4.62 -18.05
N SER A 260 9.33 4.00 -17.31
CA SER A 260 8.01 3.64 -17.84
C SER A 260 7.19 4.87 -18.24
N PHE A 261 7.20 5.94 -17.43
CA PHE A 261 6.53 7.19 -17.74
C PHE A 261 7.12 7.84 -18.99
N ASP A 262 8.46 7.91 -19.10
CA ASP A 262 9.12 8.53 -20.25
C ASP A 262 8.83 7.78 -21.54
N THR A 263 8.83 6.44 -21.50
CA THR A 263 8.44 5.59 -22.62
C THR A 263 6.98 5.82 -22.99
N TYR A 264 6.06 5.72 -22.03
CA TYR A 264 4.61 5.87 -22.29
C TYR A 264 4.25 7.26 -22.85
N ILE A 265 4.83 8.33 -22.30
CA ILE A 265 4.65 9.72 -22.80
C ILE A 265 5.14 9.86 -24.23
N LYS A 266 6.31 9.27 -24.52
CA LYS A 266 6.93 9.35 -25.85
C LYS A 266 6.13 8.55 -26.89
N ASP A 267 5.73 7.33 -26.56
CA ASP A 267 5.06 6.41 -27.48
C ASP A 267 3.65 6.94 -27.82
N ASN A 268 2.97 7.58 -26.87
CA ASN A 268 1.69 8.27 -27.10
C ASN A 268 1.82 9.70 -27.68
N GLY A 269 3.04 10.19 -27.91
CA GLY A 269 3.28 11.52 -28.51
C GLY A 269 2.83 12.70 -27.63
N TYR A 270 2.77 12.51 -26.31
CA TYR A 270 2.33 13.52 -25.37
C TYR A 270 3.36 14.63 -25.16
N THR A 271 2.91 15.88 -25.20
CA THR A 271 3.80 17.08 -25.11
C THR A 271 3.47 18.01 -23.94
N ASP A 272 2.32 17.78 -23.31
CA ASP A 272 1.73 18.58 -22.24
C ASP A 272 2.07 18.07 -20.82
N ILE A 273 2.78 16.94 -20.71
CA ILE A 273 3.23 16.35 -19.46
C ILE A 273 4.72 16.00 -19.53
N ARG A 274 5.48 16.38 -18.50
CA ARG A 274 6.85 15.92 -18.25
C ARG A 274 7.06 15.57 -16.79
N THR A 275 8.03 14.70 -16.55
CA THR A 275 8.29 14.10 -15.24
C THR A 275 9.69 14.43 -14.74
N LEU A 276 9.84 14.52 -13.42
CA LEU A 276 11.12 14.54 -12.71
C LEU A 276 11.17 13.37 -11.73
N VAL A 277 12.36 12.89 -11.39
CA VAL A 277 12.57 11.85 -10.36
C VAL A 277 13.49 12.37 -9.25
N ALA A 278 13.30 11.92 -8.00
CA ALA A 278 14.15 12.29 -6.88
C ALA A 278 14.48 11.11 -5.97
N PHE A 279 15.77 10.82 -5.84
CA PHE A 279 16.31 9.79 -4.95
C PHE A 279 17.80 10.02 -4.65
N SER A 280 18.28 9.54 -3.50
CA SER A 280 19.69 9.70 -3.14
C SER A 280 20.58 8.56 -3.66
N GLY A 281 21.79 8.93 -4.05
CA GLY A 281 22.85 8.01 -4.46
C GLY A 281 22.63 7.40 -5.84
N THR A 282 23.33 6.29 -6.09
CA THR A 282 23.27 5.55 -7.36
C THR A 282 22.42 4.30 -7.20
N VAL A 283 21.64 3.98 -8.23
CA VAL A 283 20.80 2.77 -8.32
C VAL A 283 21.26 1.97 -9.53
N GLU A 284 21.36 0.65 -9.36
CA GLU A 284 21.57 -0.31 -10.45
C GLU A 284 20.31 -1.16 -10.55
N ASP A 285 19.84 -1.38 -11.77
CA ASP A 285 18.70 -2.25 -12.04
C ASP A 285 19.23 -3.66 -12.40
N PRO A 286 18.82 -4.72 -11.67
CA PRO A 286 19.23 -6.09 -11.98
C PRO A 286 18.96 -6.51 -13.43
N ASP A 287 17.87 -6.00 -14.03
CA ASP A 287 17.47 -6.33 -15.41
C ASP A 287 18.35 -5.59 -16.45
N LEU A 288 19.13 -4.60 -16.01
CA LEU A 288 20.02 -3.80 -16.85
C LEU A 288 21.44 -3.78 -16.24
N PRO A 289 22.13 -4.94 -16.20
CA PRO A 289 23.41 -5.08 -15.54
C PRO A 289 24.45 -4.10 -16.11
N GLY A 290 25.17 -3.43 -15.22
CA GLY A 290 26.20 -2.44 -15.56
C GLY A 290 25.69 -1.02 -15.84
N LYS A 291 24.37 -0.79 -15.90
CA LYS A 291 23.80 0.54 -16.03
C LYS A 291 23.54 1.18 -14.67
N LYS A 292 24.14 2.35 -14.44
CA LYS A 292 23.99 3.13 -13.21
C LYS A 292 23.06 4.30 -13.44
N PHE A 293 22.04 4.42 -12.59
CA PHE A 293 21.07 5.50 -12.59
C PHE A 293 21.34 6.45 -11.42
N THR A 294 21.24 7.75 -11.71
CA THR A 294 21.39 8.83 -10.73
C THR A 294 20.27 9.84 -10.95
N GLU A 295 19.87 10.56 -9.89
CA GLU A 295 18.85 11.61 -9.96
C GLU A 295 19.15 12.61 -11.09
N VAL A 296 20.38 13.15 -11.10
CA VAL A 296 20.83 14.12 -12.10
C VAL A 296 20.81 13.54 -13.51
N GLY A 297 21.29 12.30 -13.68
CA GLY A 297 21.32 11.65 -15.00
C GLY A 297 19.93 11.39 -15.58
N MET A 298 18.95 11.05 -14.72
CA MET A 298 17.57 10.80 -15.15
C MET A 298 16.74 12.08 -15.35
N ASN A 299 17.19 13.20 -14.79
CA ASN A 299 16.59 14.52 -14.97
C ASN A 299 17.36 15.39 -15.98
N ASN A 300 18.05 14.77 -16.96
CA ASN A 300 18.76 15.48 -18.03
C ASN A 300 19.78 16.53 -17.55
N GLY A 301 20.44 16.28 -16.42
CA GLY A 301 21.49 17.17 -15.87
C GLY A 301 21.02 18.16 -14.81
N ILE A 302 19.72 18.21 -14.47
CA ILE A 302 19.20 19.06 -13.40
C ILE A 302 19.81 18.59 -12.06
N SER A 303 20.48 19.51 -11.35
CA SER A 303 21.08 19.19 -10.06
C SER A 303 20.03 19.02 -8.96
N GLU A 304 20.39 18.32 -7.88
CA GLU A 304 19.51 18.14 -6.72
C GLU A 304 19.08 19.49 -6.08
N ARG A 305 19.91 20.52 -6.22
CA ARG A 305 19.64 21.87 -5.70
C ARG A 305 18.65 22.64 -6.57
N GLU A 306 18.68 22.43 -7.89
CA GLU A 306 17.82 23.12 -8.85
C GLU A 306 16.45 22.43 -9.04
N LEU A 307 16.35 21.14 -8.71
CA LEU A 307 15.13 20.34 -8.91
C LEU A 307 13.87 21.01 -8.33
N PRO A 308 13.85 21.55 -7.09
CA PRO A 308 12.67 22.24 -6.56
C PRO A 308 12.22 23.43 -7.42
N GLU A 309 13.17 24.22 -7.93
CA GLU A 309 12.90 25.39 -8.77
C GLU A 309 12.39 24.97 -10.14
N GLN A 310 13.00 23.93 -10.74
CA GLN A 310 12.55 23.36 -12.01
C GLN A 310 11.16 22.77 -11.89
N PHE A 311 10.87 22.07 -10.80
CA PHE A 311 9.54 21.54 -10.55
C PHE A 311 8.49 22.63 -10.27
N ASP A 312 8.87 23.86 -9.92
CA ASP A 312 7.92 24.96 -9.78
C ASP A 312 7.44 25.50 -11.14
N THR A 313 8.26 25.34 -12.19
CA THR A 313 7.91 25.75 -13.57
C THR A 313 6.73 24.97 -14.14
N GLU A 314 6.09 25.46 -15.19
CA GLU A 314 4.99 24.77 -15.86
C GLU A 314 5.41 23.57 -16.72
N GLU A 315 6.72 23.41 -16.95
CA GLU A 315 7.29 22.37 -17.80
C GLU A 315 7.13 20.97 -17.16
N TYR A 316 7.35 20.87 -15.85
CA TYR A 316 7.30 19.60 -15.12
C TYR A 316 6.03 19.52 -14.26
N ARG A 317 5.27 18.44 -14.46
CA ARG A 317 3.92 18.28 -13.87
C ARG A 317 3.84 17.15 -12.86
N VAL A 318 4.71 16.15 -12.97
CA VAL A 318 4.73 14.99 -12.09
C VAL A 318 6.13 14.77 -11.51
N LEU A 319 6.22 14.61 -10.18
CA LEU A 319 7.47 14.30 -9.47
C LEU A 319 7.41 12.89 -8.88
N LEU A 320 8.33 12.01 -9.29
CA LEU A 320 8.46 10.65 -8.78
C LEU A 320 9.48 10.61 -7.64
N VAL A 321 9.10 10.07 -6.49
CA VAL A 321 9.93 10.10 -5.27
C VAL A 321 9.97 8.75 -4.58
N ALA A 322 11.15 8.38 -4.07
CA ALA A 322 11.30 7.21 -3.18
C ALA A 322 11.13 7.61 -1.71
N ASP A 323 12.17 8.18 -1.10
CA ASP A 323 12.15 8.69 0.29
C ASP A 323 12.41 10.21 0.37
N LYS A 324 12.93 10.82 -0.71
CA LYS A 324 13.14 12.27 -0.79
C LYS A 324 11.79 13.01 -0.85
N TYR A 325 11.81 14.26 -0.40
CA TYR A 325 10.68 15.19 -0.47
C TYR A 325 9.37 14.76 0.27
N GLN A 326 9.39 13.65 1.00
CA GLN A 326 8.34 13.31 1.98
C GLN A 326 8.40 14.22 3.22
N THR A 327 9.58 14.79 3.50
CA THR A 327 9.82 15.80 4.55
C THR A 327 10.47 17.05 3.96
N GLY A 328 10.10 18.23 4.47
CA GLY A 328 10.74 19.51 4.16
C GLY A 328 10.49 20.11 2.76
N PHE A 329 9.89 19.38 1.81
CA PHE A 329 9.47 19.91 0.51
C PHE A 329 8.12 20.62 0.60
N ASP A 330 8.02 21.77 -0.05
CA ASP A 330 6.81 22.61 -0.07
C ASP A 330 6.51 23.05 -1.50
N GLN A 331 5.39 22.60 -2.05
CA GLN A 331 4.91 22.96 -3.38
C GLN A 331 3.41 23.23 -3.31
N PRO A 332 2.99 24.51 -3.24
CA PRO A 332 1.58 24.89 -3.09
C PRO A 332 0.63 24.34 -4.18
N TYR A 333 1.14 24.16 -5.40
CA TYR A 333 0.36 23.65 -6.54
C TYR A 333 0.28 22.12 -6.59
N LEU A 334 0.87 21.41 -5.63
CA LEU A 334 0.73 19.96 -5.51
C LEU A 334 -0.71 19.62 -5.11
N HIS A 335 -1.48 19.08 -6.05
CA HIS A 335 -2.91 18.77 -5.88
C HIS A 335 -3.16 17.28 -5.66
N THR A 336 -2.41 16.43 -6.38
CA THR A 336 -2.65 14.99 -6.42
C THR A 336 -1.44 14.20 -5.94
N MET A 337 -1.67 13.15 -5.16
CA MET A 337 -0.64 12.16 -4.81
C MET A 337 -1.05 10.77 -5.28
N TYR A 338 -0.15 10.09 -5.97
CA TYR A 338 -0.26 8.70 -6.34
C TYR A 338 0.66 7.89 -5.43
N VAL A 339 0.14 6.91 -4.71
CA VAL A 339 0.87 6.17 -3.66
C VAL A 339 1.05 4.73 -4.10
N ASP A 340 2.29 4.34 -4.39
CA ASP A 340 2.72 2.96 -4.58
C ASP A 340 3.78 2.59 -3.54
N LYS A 341 3.45 2.86 -2.28
CA LYS A 341 4.28 2.61 -1.10
C LYS A 341 3.41 2.25 0.09
N LYS A 342 3.85 1.31 0.92
CA LYS A 342 3.13 1.06 2.18
C LYS A 342 3.34 2.24 3.13
N LEU A 343 2.24 2.90 3.50
CA LEU A 343 2.24 4.05 4.41
C LEU A 343 1.68 3.62 5.77
N SER A 344 2.40 3.91 6.85
CA SER A 344 1.95 3.59 8.20
C SER A 344 2.44 4.61 9.22
N GLY A 345 1.63 4.80 10.27
CA GLY A 345 1.89 5.74 11.36
C GLY A 345 2.25 7.15 10.88
N VAL A 346 3.24 7.75 11.54
CA VAL A 346 3.69 9.13 11.26
C VAL A 346 4.08 9.35 9.79
N LYS A 347 4.63 8.34 9.10
CA LYS A 347 5.04 8.48 7.70
C LYS A 347 3.85 8.72 6.77
N ALA A 348 2.69 8.09 7.05
CA ALA A 348 1.48 8.32 6.26
C ALA A 348 1.04 9.79 6.36
N VAL A 349 1.00 10.31 7.59
CA VAL A 349 0.62 11.70 7.87
C VAL A 349 1.57 12.68 7.19
N GLN A 350 2.89 12.48 7.33
CA GLN A 350 3.89 13.39 6.75
C GLN A 350 3.87 13.41 5.23
N THR A 351 3.69 12.25 4.60
CA THR A 351 3.65 12.11 3.15
C THR A 351 2.38 12.71 2.57
N LEU A 352 1.21 12.29 3.04
CA LEU A 352 -0.06 12.78 2.50
C LEU A 352 -0.32 14.26 2.84
N SER A 353 0.14 14.74 3.99
CA SER A 353 0.04 16.17 4.36
C SER A 353 0.80 17.11 3.43
N ARG A 354 1.66 16.62 2.52
CA ARG A 354 2.27 17.45 1.47
C ARG A 354 1.21 18.08 0.55
N LEU A 355 0.04 17.47 0.44
CA LEU A 355 -1.08 18.01 -0.33
C LEU A 355 -1.83 19.14 0.40
N ASN A 356 -1.67 19.31 1.71
CA ASN A 356 -2.58 20.12 2.53
C ASN A 356 -2.41 21.65 2.36
N ARG A 357 -1.39 22.09 1.62
CA ARG A 357 -1.11 23.52 1.42
C ARG A 357 -2.21 24.19 0.61
N SER A 358 -2.78 25.26 1.17
CA SER A 358 -3.72 26.13 0.48
C SER A 358 -3.01 26.99 -0.57
N ALA A 359 -3.63 27.14 -1.74
CA ALA A 359 -3.15 28.00 -2.82
C ALA A 359 -4.34 28.63 -3.55
N THR A 360 -4.14 29.77 -4.20
CA THR A 360 -5.22 30.41 -4.97
C THR A 360 -5.72 29.49 -6.08
N GLY A 361 -7.01 29.18 -6.08
CA GLY A 361 -7.66 28.28 -7.04
C GLY A 361 -7.53 26.79 -6.69
N LYS A 362 -6.97 26.45 -5.52
CA LYS A 362 -6.91 25.08 -5.00
C LYS A 362 -7.97 24.89 -3.92
N GLU A 363 -9.08 24.26 -4.31
CA GLU A 363 -10.26 24.04 -3.46
C GLU A 363 -10.29 22.63 -2.86
N ASP A 364 -9.56 21.69 -3.48
CA ASP A 364 -9.52 20.28 -3.11
C ASP A 364 -8.12 19.66 -3.31
N THR A 365 -8.00 18.42 -2.86
CA THR A 365 -6.83 17.55 -3.03
C THR A 365 -7.31 16.15 -3.40
N PHE A 366 -6.45 15.34 -4.01
CA PHE A 366 -6.80 13.97 -4.41
C PHE A 366 -5.68 12.99 -4.11
N VAL A 367 -6.03 11.82 -3.59
CA VAL A 367 -5.09 10.71 -3.39
C VAL A 367 -5.59 9.47 -4.12
N LEU A 368 -4.70 8.85 -4.89
CA LEU A 368 -4.90 7.54 -5.50
C LEU A 368 -3.85 6.59 -4.91
N ASP A 369 -4.28 5.61 -4.14
CA ASP A 369 -3.41 4.67 -3.42
C ASP A 369 -3.54 3.25 -3.97
N PHE A 370 -2.40 2.64 -4.33
CA PHE A 370 -2.31 1.28 -4.88
C PHE A 370 -1.91 0.23 -3.82
N ARG A 371 -1.66 0.61 -2.57
CA ARG A 371 -0.97 -0.22 -1.56
C ARG A 371 -1.61 -0.22 -0.17
N ASN A 372 -2.40 0.79 0.15
CA ASN A 372 -2.99 0.99 1.48
C ASN A 372 -4.52 0.98 1.41
N THR A 373 -5.15 0.46 2.46
CA THR A 373 -6.60 0.56 2.64
C THR A 373 -6.96 1.88 3.34
N ARG A 374 -8.23 2.28 3.24
CA ARG A 374 -8.72 3.48 3.91
C ARG A 374 -8.66 3.35 5.43
N GLU A 375 -8.86 2.15 5.96
CA GLU A 375 -8.78 1.82 7.37
C GLU A 375 -7.34 2.00 7.89
N GLU A 376 -6.33 1.50 7.17
CA GLU A 376 -4.92 1.67 7.57
C GLU A 376 -4.52 3.15 7.64
N ILE A 377 -5.03 3.96 6.72
CA ILE A 377 -4.76 5.40 6.67
C ILE A 377 -5.55 6.15 7.75
N PHE A 378 -6.80 5.73 8.01
CA PHE A 378 -7.57 6.22 9.14
C PHE A 378 -6.80 6.02 10.46
N GLU A 379 -6.34 4.80 10.74
CA GLU A 379 -5.57 4.48 11.94
C GLU A 379 -4.25 5.26 12.02
N ALA A 380 -3.61 5.54 10.89
CA ALA A 380 -2.39 6.32 10.87
C ALA A 380 -2.61 7.81 11.17
N PHE A 381 -3.74 8.39 10.73
CA PHE A 381 -4.07 9.81 10.92
C PHE A 381 -4.76 10.10 12.24
N LYS A 382 -5.58 9.17 12.74
CA LYS A 382 -6.45 9.36 13.90
C LYS A 382 -5.70 9.90 15.14
N PRO A 383 -4.49 9.43 15.50
CA PRO A 383 -3.73 9.95 16.64
C PRO A 383 -3.30 11.41 16.55
N PHE A 384 -3.26 11.98 15.35
CA PHE A 384 -2.75 13.32 15.09
C PHE A 384 -3.85 14.31 14.68
N TYR A 385 -5.09 13.85 14.57
CA TYR A 385 -6.21 14.69 14.12
C TYR A 385 -6.61 15.74 15.16
N GLU A 386 -6.64 15.35 16.44
CA GLU A 386 -6.94 16.23 17.58
C GLU A 386 -5.70 16.39 18.48
N VAL A 387 -5.86 16.24 19.79
CA VAL A 387 -4.73 16.27 20.74
C VAL A 387 -4.20 14.86 20.91
N THR A 388 -2.95 14.66 20.49
CA THR A 388 -2.29 13.38 20.65
C THR A 388 -2.01 13.08 22.12
N GLN A 389 -2.59 11.98 22.60
CA GLN A 389 -2.32 11.44 23.92
C GLN A 389 -1.14 10.46 23.87
N ALA A 390 -0.38 10.36 24.95
CA ALA A 390 0.67 9.37 25.13
C ALA A 390 0.38 8.56 26.39
N GLU A 391 0.74 7.28 26.37
CA GLU A 391 0.75 6.48 27.59
C GLU A 391 1.71 7.08 28.62
N GLU A 392 1.52 6.70 29.89
CA GLU A 392 2.38 7.14 30.98
C GLU A 392 3.85 6.77 30.72
N LEU A 393 4.75 7.51 31.38
CA LEU A 393 6.17 7.25 31.27
C LEU A 393 6.44 5.85 31.83
N VAL A 394 7.29 5.11 31.11
CA VAL A 394 7.77 3.80 31.54
C VAL A 394 8.34 3.86 32.97
N ASP A 395 8.04 2.85 33.79
CA ASP A 395 8.54 2.72 35.16
C ASP A 395 10.07 2.83 35.19
N PRO A 396 10.65 3.79 35.95
CA PRO A 396 12.11 3.92 36.10
C PRO A 396 12.80 2.61 36.50
N GLN A 397 12.12 1.73 37.25
CA GLN A 397 12.65 0.45 37.69
C GLN A 397 12.89 -0.54 36.54
N GLN A 398 12.28 -0.33 35.37
CA GLN A 398 12.47 -1.21 34.21
C GLN A 398 13.93 -1.22 33.73
N MET A 399 14.69 -0.13 33.91
CA MET A 399 16.12 -0.12 33.60
C MET A 399 16.90 -1.14 34.42
N TYR A 400 16.63 -1.20 35.73
CA TYR A 400 17.26 -2.15 36.64
C TYR A 400 16.83 -3.60 36.37
N ARG A 401 15.58 -3.82 35.90
CA ARG A 401 15.14 -5.15 35.46
C ARG A 401 15.89 -5.62 34.21
N LEU A 402 16.04 -4.75 33.22
CA LEU A 402 16.80 -5.06 32.00
C LEU A 402 18.28 -5.30 32.30
N GLN A 403 18.88 -4.53 33.22
CA GLN A 403 20.24 -4.76 33.72
C GLN A 403 20.34 -6.16 34.35
N ALA A 404 19.45 -6.50 35.29
CA ALA A 404 19.47 -7.81 35.93
C ALA A 404 19.30 -8.97 34.94
N GLN A 405 18.44 -8.82 33.92
CA GLN A 405 18.28 -9.82 32.85
C GLN A 405 19.53 -9.96 31.98
N ILE A 406 20.25 -8.87 31.73
CA ILE A 406 21.53 -8.89 31.02
C ILE A 406 22.59 -9.60 31.86
N ASP A 407 22.65 -9.29 33.16
CA ASP A 407 23.60 -9.90 34.09
C ASP A 407 23.34 -11.40 34.26
N GLU A 408 22.07 -11.83 34.30
CA GLU A 408 21.68 -13.24 34.38
C GLU A 408 22.22 -14.09 33.22
N LYS A 409 22.37 -13.50 32.03
CA LYS A 409 22.89 -14.19 30.84
C LYS A 409 24.41 -14.41 30.91
N GLN A 410 25.11 -13.79 31.86
CA GLN A 410 26.54 -14.01 32.16
C GLN A 410 27.48 -13.84 30.96
N VAL A 411 27.09 -13.03 29.96
CA VAL A 411 27.92 -12.69 28.80
C VAL A 411 28.69 -11.40 29.02
N VAL A 412 28.13 -10.45 29.76
CA VAL A 412 28.75 -9.16 30.11
C VAL A 412 29.03 -9.17 31.60
N TYR A 413 30.24 -8.75 31.99
CA TYR A 413 30.63 -8.69 33.40
C TYR A 413 30.98 -7.26 33.81
N GLU A 414 30.64 -6.92 35.06
CA GLU A 414 30.80 -5.59 35.64
C GLU A 414 32.25 -5.08 35.62
N ASN A 415 33.22 -5.96 35.85
CA ASN A 415 34.64 -5.63 35.78
C ASN A 415 35.06 -5.22 34.36
N GLU A 416 34.57 -5.90 33.33
CA GLU A 416 34.88 -5.56 31.93
C GLU A 416 34.23 -4.25 31.51
N VAL A 417 33.00 -3.99 31.99
CA VAL A 417 32.29 -2.72 31.79
C VAL A 417 33.07 -1.58 32.44
N THR A 418 33.53 -1.77 33.68
CA THR A 418 34.31 -0.79 34.43
C THR A 418 35.66 -0.51 33.77
N ASP A 419 36.41 -1.55 33.41
CA ASP A 419 37.70 -1.42 32.74
C ASP A 419 37.58 -0.74 31.36
N PHE A 420 36.51 -1.03 30.62
CA PHE A 420 36.24 -0.39 29.35
C PHE A 420 35.96 1.11 29.55
N CYS A 421 35.12 1.44 30.53
CA CYS A 421 34.76 2.82 30.84
C CYS A 421 35.95 3.62 31.37
N ALA A 422 36.84 3.02 32.16
CA ALA A 422 38.06 3.65 32.63
C ALA A 422 38.99 4.08 31.46
N VAL A 423 39.02 3.31 30.37
CA VAL A 423 39.75 3.68 29.15
C VAL A 423 38.98 4.71 28.33
N TYR A 424 37.67 4.48 28.11
CA TYR A 424 36.82 5.33 27.26
C TYR A 424 36.68 6.75 27.81
N PHE A 425 36.49 6.90 29.12
CA PHE A 425 36.32 8.19 29.77
C PHE A 425 37.65 8.83 30.19
N ALA A 426 38.82 8.25 29.89
CA ALA A 426 40.10 8.82 30.30
C ALA A 426 40.30 10.24 29.74
N PRO A 427 40.78 11.21 30.54
CA PRO A 427 40.92 12.61 30.12
C PRO A 427 42.13 12.77 29.18
N LYS A 428 42.00 12.51 27.88
CA LYS A 428 43.10 12.63 26.90
C LYS A 428 42.68 13.21 25.55
N ARG A 429 43.64 13.90 24.91
CA ARG A 429 43.49 14.75 23.70
C ARG A 429 43.08 14.02 22.41
N LYS A 430 43.23 12.69 22.33
CA LYS A 430 42.83 11.81 21.21
C LYS A 430 42.97 10.36 21.65
N GLU A 431 42.02 9.50 21.28
CA GLU A 431 42.14 8.05 21.48
C GLU A 431 43.34 7.52 20.68
N SER A 432 44.26 6.82 21.34
CA SER A 432 45.40 6.21 20.64
C SER A 432 45.00 4.86 20.03
N VAL A 433 45.75 4.40 19.03
CA VAL A 433 45.61 3.03 18.49
C VAL A 433 45.69 1.98 19.61
N HIS A 434 46.49 2.25 20.65
CA HIS A 434 46.62 1.40 21.83
C HIS A 434 45.35 1.36 22.69
N ASP A 435 44.66 2.49 22.83
CA ASP A 435 43.41 2.58 23.60
C ASP A 435 42.26 1.87 22.86
N HIS A 436 42.18 2.07 21.54
CA HIS A 436 41.28 1.27 20.71
C HIS A 436 41.57 -0.22 20.81
N SER A 437 42.85 -0.63 20.84
CA SER A 437 43.22 -2.04 21.00
C SER A 437 42.77 -2.59 22.35
N LYS A 438 42.93 -1.84 23.45
CA LYS A 438 42.48 -2.24 24.79
C LYS A 438 40.97 -2.37 24.90
N MET A 439 40.25 -1.34 24.45
CA MET A 439 38.79 -1.34 24.41
C MET A 439 38.27 -2.50 23.56
N ASN A 440 38.87 -2.74 22.39
CA ASN A 440 38.51 -3.87 21.55
C ASN A 440 38.74 -5.20 22.25
N GLY A 441 39.88 -5.38 22.92
CA GLY A 441 40.19 -6.60 23.66
C GLY A 441 39.20 -6.90 24.79
N LEU A 442 38.73 -5.87 25.50
CA LEU A 442 37.69 -6.00 26.54
C LEU A 442 36.33 -6.40 25.94
N LEU A 443 35.96 -5.83 24.79
CA LEU A 443 34.74 -6.23 24.08
C LEU A 443 34.85 -7.64 23.51
N ASP A 444 36.03 -8.06 23.06
CA ASP A 444 36.25 -9.38 22.45
C ASP A 444 35.95 -10.52 23.44
N LEU A 445 36.19 -10.31 24.75
CA LEU A 445 35.81 -11.28 25.78
C LEU A 445 34.32 -11.57 25.78
N ALA A 446 33.48 -10.53 25.77
CA ALA A 446 32.03 -10.66 25.69
C ALA A 446 31.57 -11.19 24.32
N VAL A 447 32.24 -10.81 23.23
CA VAL A 447 31.94 -11.32 21.87
C VAL A 447 32.18 -12.83 21.78
N GLU A 448 33.29 -13.33 22.34
CA GLU A 448 33.58 -14.78 22.33
C GLU A 448 32.56 -15.55 23.17
N ARG A 449 32.17 -15.04 24.35
CA ARG A 449 31.08 -15.64 25.14
C ARG A 449 29.74 -15.61 24.39
N PHE A 450 29.43 -14.51 23.72
CA PHE A 450 28.22 -14.38 22.91
C PHE A 450 28.18 -15.38 21.76
N LYS A 451 29.29 -15.56 21.04
CA LYS A 451 29.40 -16.54 19.93
C LYS A 451 29.27 -17.99 20.38
N ALA A 452 29.57 -18.28 21.66
CA ALA A 452 29.46 -19.61 22.22
C ALA A 452 28.00 -19.99 22.58
N LEU A 453 27.09 -19.02 22.62
CA LEU A 453 25.65 -19.26 22.76
C LEU A 453 25.05 -19.81 21.46
N ASP A 454 23.92 -20.51 21.55
CA ASP A 454 23.15 -20.89 20.36
C ASP A 454 22.48 -19.68 19.70
N GLU A 455 22.00 -19.85 18.46
CA GLU A 455 21.46 -18.75 17.66
C GLU A 455 20.22 -18.09 18.30
N ASP A 456 19.38 -18.86 18.99
CA ASP A 456 18.17 -18.35 19.65
C ASP A 456 18.56 -17.50 20.87
N GLU A 457 19.48 -17.99 21.69
CA GLU A 457 20.01 -17.26 22.84
C GLU A 457 20.75 -15.97 22.44
N GLN A 458 21.49 -16.02 21.32
CA GLN A 458 22.13 -14.84 20.73
C GLN A 458 21.10 -13.78 20.34
N GLU A 459 19.99 -14.18 19.69
CA GLU A 459 18.94 -13.24 19.28
C GLU A 459 18.24 -12.62 20.48
N GLU A 460 17.87 -13.43 21.47
CA GLU A 460 17.24 -12.96 22.71
C GLU A 460 18.14 -11.95 23.44
N LEU A 461 19.40 -12.31 23.68
CA LEU A 461 20.36 -11.46 24.39
C LEU A 461 20.67 -10.17 23.62
N LYS A 462 20.81 -10.25 22.30
CA LYS A 462 20.99 -9.06 21.45
C LYS A 462 19.75 -8.17 21.49
N GLY A 463 18.55 -8.75 21.54
CA GLY A 463 17.30 -8.05 21.78
C GLY A 463 17.32 -7.28 23.10
N LEU A 464 17.76 -7.92 24.20
CA LEU A 464 17.92 -7.28 25.51
C LEU A 464 18.92 -6.12 25.46
N PHE A 465 20.08 -6.29 24.84
CA PHE A 465 21.07 -5.20 24.69
C PHE A 465 20.53 -4.00 23.90
N VAL A 466 19.82 -4.27 22.79
CA VAL A 466 19.20 -3.22 21.99
C VAL A 466 18.10 -2.51 22.78
N ASN A 467 17.29 -3.26 23.54
CA ASN A 467 16.24 -2.69 24.37
C ASN A 467 16.83 -1.79 25.47
N PHE A 468 17.78 -2.30 26.27
CA PHE A 468 18.46 -1.53 27.30
C PHE A 468 19.06 -0.24 26.74
N ARG A 469 19.84 -0.33 25.64
CA ARG A 469 20.43 0.85 24.99
C ARG A 469 19.39 1.87 24.58
N ASN A 470 18.30 1.43 23.94
CA ASN A 470 17.25 2.32 23.44
C ASN A 470 16.43 2.96 24.57
N MET A 471 16.17 2.20 25.63
CA MET A 471 15.42 2.63 26.82
C MET A 471 16.24 3.63 27.63
N TYR A 472 17.49 3.29 27.95
CA TYR A 472 18.38 4.19 28.69
C TYR A 472 18.60 5.51 27.95
N ALA A 473 18.88 5.46 26.64
CA ALA A 473 19.07 6.67 25.82
C ALA A 473 17.86 7.61 25.83
N PHE A 474 16.66 7.09 26.09
CA PHE A 474 15.43 7.87 26.21
C PHE A 474 15.18 8.33 27.65
N LEU A 475 15.12 7.39 28.61
CA LEU A 475 14.76 7.68 29.98
C LEU A 475 15.76 8.62 30.66
N SER A 476 17.06 8.50 30.38
CA SER A 476 18.10 9.41 30.90
C SER A 476 17.93 10.89 30.52
N GLN A 477 17.08 11.20 29.52
CA GLN A 477 16.76 12.58 29.16
C GLN A 477 15.61 13.16 29.99
N VAL A 478 14.77 12.29 30.56
CA VAL A 478 13.53 12.65 31.28
C VAL A 478 13.72 12.46 32.79
N ILE A 479 14.37 11.37 33.18
CA ILE A 479 14.64 10.97 34.56
C ILE A 479 16.13 11.23 34.86
N PRO A 480 16.45 12.00 35.92
CA PRO A 480 17.82 12.17 36.37
C PRO A 480 18.26 10.94 37.16
N TYR A 481 18.76 9.90 36.47
CA TYR A 481 19.44 8.79 37.13
C TYR A 481 20.70 9.32 37.85
N GLN A 482 20.89 8.91 39.10
CA GLN A 482 22.06 9.24 39.92
C GLN A 482 22.95 7.99 40.08
N ASP A 483 23.07 7.24 39.00
CA ASP A 483 23.67 5.91 39.01
C ASP A 483 24.63 5.82 37.81
N SER A 484 25.93 5.80 38.12
CA SER A 484 26.97 5.76 37.12
C SER A 484 27.06 4.40 36.43
N ASP A 485 26.60 3.32 37.07
CA ASP A 485 26.68 1.96 36.54
C ASP A 485 25.76 1.78 35.33
N LEU A 486 24.59 2.41 35.33
CA LEU A 486 23.71 2.43 34.17
C LEU A 486 24.36 3.17 32.97
N GLU A 487 25.08 4.29 33.20
CA GLU A 487 25.79 5.02 32.14
C GLU A 487 26.97 4.20 31.60
N LYS A 488 27.72 3.52 32.49
CA LYS A 488 28.82 2.62 32.12
C LYS A 488 28.31 1.45 31.27
N LEU A 489 27.26 0.77 31.72
CA LEU A 489 26.66 -0.35 30.98
C LEU A 489 26.10 0.10 29.62
N TYR A 490 25.38 1.23 29.57
CA TYR A 490 24.91 1.81 28.31
C TYR A 490 26.06 2.05 27.33
N THR A 491 27.14 2.67 27.83
CA THR A 491 28.31 3.01 27.02
C THR A 491 28.96 1.75 26.47
N TYR A 492 29.21 0.75 27.32
CA TYR A 492 29.77 -0.54 26.92
C TYR A 492 28.91 -1.25 25.86
N LEU A 493 27.60 -1.40 26.11
CA LEU A 493 26.68 -2.11 25.20
C LEU A 493 26.57 -1.41 23.83
N ARG A 494 26.67 -0.08 23.78
CA ARG A 494 26.68 0.68 22.52
C ARG A 494 27.80 0.23 21.60
N PHE A 495 28.99 -0.01 22.14
CA PHE A 495 30.14 -0.49 21.38
C PHE A 495 30.09 -2.01 21.15
N LEU A 496 29.70 -2.80 22.16
CA LEU A 496 29.58 -4.25 22.01
C LEU A 496 28.65 -4.63 20.86
N LEU A 497 27.48 -3.98 20.75
CA LEU A 497 26.50 -4.21 19.69
C LEU A 497 27.05 -4.01 18.27
N THR A 498 28.11 -3.20 18.11
CA THR A 498 28.76 -3.01 16.80
C THR A 498 29.69 -4.15 16.41
N LYS A 499 30.19 -4.92 17.39
CA LYS A 499 31.10 -6.06 17.21
C LYS A 499 30.40 -7.41 17.24
N LEU A 500 29.19 -7.50 17.80
CA LEU A 500 28.42 -8.74 17.79
C LEU A 500 28.19 -9.20 16.35
N PRO A 501 28.27 -10.53 16.08
CA PRO A 501 28.01 -11.05 14.76
C PRO A 501 26.65 -10.59 14.26
N ARG A 502 26.62 -10.16 13.00
CA ARG A 502 25.37 -10.04 12.26
C ARG A 502 25.00 -11.44 11.85
N ARG A 503 23.70 -11.76 11.92
CA ARG A 503 23.17 -12.98 11.31
C ARG A 503 23.77 -13.04 9.90
N ALA A 504 24.36 -14.17 9.52
CA ALA A 504 24.61 -14.42 8.11
C ALA A 504 23.23 -14.29 7.47
N THR A 505 22.99 -13.20 6.74
CA THR A 505 21.87 -13.20 5.82
C THR A 505 22.16 -14.39 4.93
N GLY A 506 21.38 -15.46 5.09
CA GLY A 506 21.37 -16.58 4.17
C GLY A 506 21.28 -16.06 2.74
N PRO A 507 21.52 -16.93 1.73
CA PRO A 507 21.48 -16.52 0.34
C PRO A 507 20.27 -15.62 0.09
N ALA A 508 20.50 -14.46 -0.54
CA ALA A 508 19.40 -13.65 -0.99
C ALA A 508 18.51 -14.56 -1.86
N TYR A 509 17.28 -14.80 -1.43
CA TYR A 509 16.36 -15.64 -2.18
C TYR A 509 16.12 -14.98 -3.54
N HIS A 510 16.73 -15.55 -4.58
CA HIS A 510 16.51 -15.17 -5.97
C HIS A 510 15.30 -15.96 -6.48
N VAL A 511 14.11 -15.53 -6.06
CA VAL A 511 12.84 -16.14 -6.48
C VAL A 511 12.48 -15.82 -7.94
N GLU A 512 13.25 -14.94 -8.58
CA GLU A 512 13.10 -14.50 -9.98
C GLU A 512 13.23 -15.67 -10.98
N ASP A 513 14.06 -16.67 -10.66
CA ASP A 513 14.29 -17.83 -11.53
C ASP A 513 13.34 -19.02 -11.22
N GLU A 514 12.65 -18.98 -10.07
CA GLU A 514 11.83 -20.11 -9.56
C GLU A 514 10.32 -19.87 -9.68
N VAL A 515 9.90 -18.66 -10.08
CA VAL A 515 8.51 -18.22 -10.02
C VAL A 515 8.13 -17.36 -11.24
N GLU A 516 6.97 -17.65 -11.85
CA GLU A 516 6.40 -16.88 -12.97
C GLU A 516 5.05 -16.23 -12.59
N LEU A 517 4.81 -15.02 -13.10
CA LEU A 517 3.53 -14.33 -12.96
C LEU A 517 2.54 -14.85 -14.00
N GLU A 518 1.49 -15.54 -13.55
CA GLU A 518 0.45 -16.11 -14.42
C GLU A 518 -0.59 -15.04 -14.80
N TYR A 519 -1.10 -14.30 -13.80
CA TYR A 519 -2.10 -13.25 -14.03
C TYR A 519 -1.88 -12.02 -13.14
N TYR A 520 -2.30 -10.85 -13.65
CA TYR A 520 -2.25 -9.56 -12.97
C TYR A 520 -3.53 -8.78 -13.24
N ARG A 521 -4.14 -8.18 -12.20
CA ARG A 521 -5.29 -7.27 -12.32
C ARG A 521 -5.17 -6.12 -11.34
N LEU A 522 -5.47 -4.91 -11.83
CA LEU A 522 -5.64 -3.73 -11.00
C LEU A 522 -7.12 -3.32 -11.00
N GLN A 523 -7.73 -3.18 -9.82
CA GLN A 523 -9.15 -2.81 -9.71
C GLN A 523 -9.35 -1.70 -8.68
N LYS A 524 -10.16 -0.71 -9.02
CA LYS A 524 -10.63 0.30 -8.07
C LYS A 524 -11.61 -0.36 -7.10
N ILE A 525 -11.28 -0.37 -5.81
CA ILE A 525 -12.08 -1.04 -4.78
C ILE A 525 -12.86 -0.07 -3.90
N SER A 526 -12.36 1.15 -3.70
CA SER A 526 -13.06 2.14 -2.87
C SER A 526 -12.74 3.57 -3.27
N GLU A 527 -13.70 4.46 -3.05
CA GLU A 527 -13.58 5.90 -3.25
C GLU A 527 -14.37 6.63 -2.16
N GLY A 528 -13.87 7.79 -1.74
CA GLY A 528 -14.60 8.74 -0.89
C GLY A 528 -13.72 9.34 0.20
N SER A 529 -14.39 9.98 1.16
CA SER A 529 -13.72 10.65 2.29
C SER A 529 -13.44 9.70 3.44
N ILE A 530 -12.25 9.77 4.05
CA ILE A 530 -11.96 9.11 5.33
C ILE A 530 -12.34 10.06 6.46
N ASP A 531 -13.42 9.77 7.18
CA ASP A 531 -13.97 10.64 8.24
C ASP A 531 -13.27 10.42 9.59
N LEU A 532 -12.31 11.30 9.92
CA LEU A 532 -11.56 11.26 11.19
C LEU A 532 -12.37 11.73 12.41
N SER A 533 -13.59 12.27 12.24
CA SER A 533 -14.42 12.75 13.35
C SER A 533 -15.05 11.60 14.16
N ARG A 534 -15.10 10.39 13.60
CA ARG A 534 -15.65 9.20 14.23
C ARG A 534 -14.55 8.33 14.84
N GLY A 535 -14.91 7.46 15.78
CA GLY A 535 -13.98 6.55 16.46
C GLY A 535 -13.11 7.24 17.53
N GLN A 536 -12.44 6.43 18.35
CA GLN A 536 -11.48 6.91 19.36
C GLN A 536 -10.05 6.73 18.84
N SER A 537 -9.14 7.59 19.29
CA SER A 537 -7.72 7.40 19.03
C SER A 537 -7.10 6.56 20.13
N ASP A 538 -6.27 5.60 19.74
CA ASP A 538 -5.33 4.99 20.67
C ASP A 538 -4.27 6.02 21.11
N ALA A 539 -3.84 5.92 22.37
CA ALA A 539 -2.72 6.70 22.87
C ALA A 539 -1.40 6.22 22.22
N LEU A 540 -0.45 7.13 22.04
CA LEU A 540 0.88 6.76 21.61
C LEU A 540 1.53 5.84 22.63
N LYS A 541 1.91 4.65 22.19
CA LYS A 541 2.52 3.64 23.04
C LYS A 541 4.00 3.90 23.27
N GLY A 542 4.44 3.62 24.48
CA GLY A 542 5.87 3.62 24.83
C GLY A 542 6.62 2.47 24.15
N PRO A 543 7.96 2.44 24.28
CA PRO A 543 8.70 1.21 24.04
C PRO A 543 8.15 0.16 25.01
N SER A 544 7.28 -0.74 24.53
CA SER A 544 6.83 -1.88 25.31
C SER A 544 7.97 -2.87 25.49
N ASP A 545 7.90 -3.71 26.53
CA ASP A 545 8.72 -4.92 26.58
C ASP A 545 8.65 -5.58 25.20
N VAL A 546 9.82 -5.73 24.57
CA VAL A 546 9.91 -6.30 23.24
C VAL A 546 9.22 -7.65 23.32
N GLY A 547 8.09 -7.80 22.63
CA GLY A 547 7.47 -9.09 22.46
C GLY A 547 8.55 -10.01 21.91
N THR A 548 8.94 -11.01 22.69
CA THR A 548 9.76 -12.16 22.30
C THR A 548 9.00 -13.04 21.31
N GLY A 549 8.24 -12.42 20.41
CA GLY A 549 7.49 -13.06 19.36
C GLY A 549 8.51 -13.71 18.45
N LYS A 550 8.83 -14.96 18.76
CA LYS A 550 9.51 -15.91 17.88
C LYS A 550 8.94 -15.70 16.50
N ALA A 551 9.74 -15.12 15.61
CA ALA A 551 9.55 -15.43 14.22
C ALA A 551 10.00 -16.88 14.12
N SER A 552 9.07 -17.83 14.11
CA SER A 552 9.44 -19.15 13.63
C SER A 552 9.98 -18.97 12.22
N ASP A 553 11.24 -19.32 12.01
CA ASP A 553 11.80 -19.57 10.69
C ASP A 553 11.29 -20.93 10.24
N ASP A 554 9.96 -21.06 10.15
CA ASP A 554 9.34 -22.24 9.56
C ASP A 554 9.76 -22.27 8.10
N GLU A 555 10.61 -23.23 7.76
CA GLU A 555 10.86 -23.62 6.39
C GLU A 555 9.59 -24.29 5.87
N ILE A 556 8.97 -23.66 4.87
CA ILE A 556 7.81 -24.20 4.16
C ILE A 556 8.20 -24.44 2.71
N PRO A 557 7.56 -25.39 2.01
CA PRO A 557 7.70 -25.52 0.57
C PRO A 557 7.33 -24.20 -0.14
N LEU A 558 8.06 -23.86 -1.20
CA LEU A 558 7.79 -22.67 -2.01
C LEU A 558 6.39 -22.71 -2.61
N SER A 559 5.91 -23.90 -3.00
CA SER A 559 4.53 -24.12 -3.45
C SER A 559 3.49 -23.70 -2.41
N GLU A 560 3.66 -24.13 -1.15
CA GLU A 560 2.77 -23.77 -0.04
C GLU A 560 2.78 -22.25 0.19
N LEU A 561 3.95 -21.62 0.12
CA LEU A 561 4.05 -20.16 0.22
C LEU A 561 3.33 -19.44 -0.93
N ILE A 562 3.45 -19.95 -2.16
CA ILE A 562 2.77 -19.41 -3.35
C ILE A 562 1.24 -19.54 -3.18
N ASP A 563 0.75 -20.68 -2.72
CA ASP A 563 -0.68 -20.90 -2.46
C ASP A 563 -1.21 -19.92 -1.40
N MET A 564 -0.49 -19.77 -0.28
CA MET A 564 -0.84 -18.79 0.76
C MET A 564 -0.83 -17.34 0.24
N LEU A 565 0.08 -16.99 -0.67
CA LEU A 565 0.12 -15.66 -1.26
C LEU A 565 -1.03 -15.47 -2.27
N ASN A 566 -1.34 -16.46 -3.09
CA ASN A 566 -2.46 -16.43 -4.03
C ASN A 566 -3.81 -16.32 -3.28
N GLU A 567 -4.01 -17.06 -2.19
CA GLU A 567 -5.19 -16.91 -1.31
C GLU A 567 -5.29 -15.50 -0.72
N ARG A 568 -4.15 -14.93 -0.31
CA ARG A 568 -4.10 -13.59 0.29
C ARG A 568 -4.30 -12.46 -0.72
N PHE A 569 -3.83 -12.62 -1.96
CA PHE A 569 -3.93 -11.63 -3.03
C PHE A 569 -5.19 -11.79 -3.90
N GLY A 570 -6.09 -12.72 -3.55
CA GLY A 570 -7.43 -12.87 -4.12
C GLY A 570 -7.45 -13.52 -5.50
N THR A 571 -7.85 -14.79 -5.58
CA THR A 571 -8.02 -15.56 -6.83
C THR A 571 -9.48 -15.80 -7.23
N ASP A 572 -10.44 -15.01 -6.72
CA ASP A 572 -11.83 -15.08 -7.18
C ASP A 572 -12.01 -14.34 -8.51
N PHE A 573 -11.57 -14.99 -9.60
CA PHE A 573 -11.79 -14.52 -10.97
C PHE A 573 -13.28 -14.57 -11.34
N THR A 574 -13.78 -13.51 -11.96
CA THR A 574 -15.17 -13.41 -12.44
C THR A 574 -15.31 -13.99 -13.85
N GLU A 575 -16.54 -14.31 -14.30
CA GLU A 575 -16.79 -14.79 -15.68
C GLU A 575 -16.30 -13.82 -16.78
N ALA A 576 -16.25 -12.51 -16.48
CA ALA A 576 -15.71 -11.51 -17.39
C ALA A 576 -14.19 -11.64 -17.58
N ASP A 577 -13.48 -12.15 -16.57
CA ASP A 577 -12.03 -12.36 -16.61
C ASP A 577 -11.69 -13.59 -17.46
N GLN A 578 -12.48 -14.67 -17.37
CA GLN A 578 -12.40 -15.81 -18.31
C GLN A 578 -12.61 -15.35 -19.75
N LEU A 579 -13.59 -14.49 -20.01
CA LEU A 579 -13.89 -14.01 -21.35
C LEU A 579 -12.75 -13.18 -21.99
N PHE A 580 -11.93 -12.49 -21.19
CA PHE A 580 -10.76 -11.74 -21.66
C PHE A 580 -9.63 -12.70 -22.09
N PHE A 581 -9.35 -13.72 -21.29
CA PHE A 581 -8.35 -14.74 -21.63
C PHE A 581 -8.80 -15.64 -22.79
N ASP A 582 -10.09 -15.97 -22.87
CA ASP A 582 -10.67 -16.69 -24.01
C ASP A 582 -10.49 -15.90 -25.33
N GLN A 583 -10.53 -14.57 -25.27
CA GLN A 583 -10.30 -13.71 -26.43
C GLN A 583 -8.82 -13.68 -26.84
N ILE A 584 -7.89 -13.56 -25.88
CA ILE A 584 -6.44 -13.66 -26.17
C ILE A 584 -6.10 -15.05 -26.71
N GLU A 585 -6.71 -16.10 -26.16
CA GLU A 585 -6.54 -17.47 -26.66
C GLU A 585 -7.08 -17.61 -28.09
N ALA A 586 -8.24 -17.00 -28.39
CA ALA A 586 -8.80 -16.99 -29.75
C ALA A 586 -7.88 -16.27 -30.75
N GLU A 587 -7.29 -15.15 -30.35
CA GLU A 587 -6.38 -14.34 -31.17
C GLU A 587 -5.05 -15.08 -31.39
N ALA A 588 -4.46 -15.65 -30.33
CA ALA A 588 -3.28 -16.51 -30.40
C ALA A 588 -3.51 -17.76 -31.28
N LYS A 589 -4.71 -18.36 -31.23
CA LYS A 589 -5.10 -19.49 -32.10
C LYS A 589 -5.25 -19.09 -33.56
N SER A 590 -5.47 -17.81 -33.84
CA SER A 590 -5.60 -17.26 -35.19
C SER A 590 -4.27 -16.80 -35.80
N ASP A 591 -3.22 -16.64 -35.00
CA ASP A 591 -1.89 -16.26 -35.45
C ASP A 591 -1.16 -17.41 -36.17
N ASP A 592 -0.82 -17.18 -37.44
CA ASP A 592 -0.20 -18.18 -38.31
C ASP A 592 1.25 -18.51 -37.90
N ASN A 593 1.98 -17.60 -37.26
CA ASN A 593 3.34 -17.82 -36.77
C ASN A 593 3.34 -18.74 -35.54
N LEU A 594 2.43 -18.52 -34.59
CA LEU A 594 2.24 -19.38 -33.42
C LEU A 594 1.78 -20.78 -33.83
N ARG A 595 0.87 -20.88 -34.80
CA ARG A 595 0.44 -22.17 -35.36
C ARG A 595 1.57 -22.94 -36.02
N GLN A 596 2.46 -22.26 -36.73
CA GLN A 596 3.60 -22.90 -37.37
C GLN A 596 4.68 -23.27 -36.34
N ALA A 597 4.91 -22.41 -35.34
CA ALA A 597 5.82 -22.68 -34.24
C ALA A 597 5.39 -23.91 -33.44
N ALA A 598 4.10 -24.04 -33.13
CA ALA A 598 3.55 -25.20 -32.40
C ALA A 598 3.69 -26.53 -33.17
N LYS A 599 3.74 -26.48 -34.51
CA LYS A 599 3.86 -27.69 -35.36
C LYS A 599 5.29 -28.20 -35.52
N VAL A 600 6.27 -27.32 -35.43
CA VAL A 600 7.66 -27.60 -35.84
C VAL A 600 8.62 -27.62 -34.65
N ASN A 601 8.27 -26.97 -33.54
CA ASN A 601 9.15 -26.83 -32.39
C ASN A 601 8.75 -27.74 -31.22
N SER A 602 9.73 -28.06 -30.36
CA SER A 602 9.46 -28.70 -29.08
C SER A 602 8.67 -27.77 -28.16
N MET A 603 8.01 -28.29 -27.12
CA MET A 603 7.23 -27.46 -26.19
C MET A 603 8.06 -26.33 -25.57
N ALA A 604 9.32 -26.61 -25.22
CA ALA A 604 10.24 -25.62 -24.64
C ALA A 604 10.59 -24.50 -25.64
N ASP A 605 10.87 -24.85 -26.90
CA ASP A 605 11.20 -23.89 -27.96
C ASP A 605 9.96 -23.09 -28.41
N PHE A 606 8.80 -23.73 -28.46
CA PHE A 606 7.51 -23.08 -28.68
C PHE A 606 7.22 -22.04 -27.60
N MET A 607 7.43 -22.39 -26.32
CA MET A 607 7.22 -21.47 -25.20
C MET A 607 8.13 -20.24 -25.26
N GLN A 608 9.36 -20.35 -25.77
CA GLN A 608 10.21 -19.17 -26.01
C GLN A 608 9.66 -18.22 -27.08
N ILE A 609 9.09 -18.78 -28.15
CA ILE A 609 8.48 -18.00 -29.24
C ILE A 609 7.17 -17.38 -28.75
N PHE A 610 6.34 -18.16 -28.05
CA PHE A 610 5.09 -17.70 -27.46
C PHE A 610 5.32 -16.58 -26.45
N LYS A 611 6.28 -16.71 -25.52
CA LYS A 611 6.62 -15.65 -24.55
C LYS A 611 6.99 -14.32 -25.23
N LYS A 612 7.68 -14.35 -26.37
CA LYS A 612 8.00 -13.13 -27.15
C LYS A 612 6.80 -12.52 -27.88
N MET A 613 5.81 -13.34 -28.24
CA MET A 613 4.62 -12.89 -28.97
C MET A 613 3.46 -12.54 -28.04
N PHE A 614 3.43 -13.11 -26.84
CA PHE A 614 2.39 -12.92 -25.84
C PHE A 614 2.26 -11.45 -25.42
N GLU A 615 3.38 -10.77 -25.21
CA GLU A 615 3.38 -9.33 -24.93
C GLU A 615 2.70 -8.54 -26.06
N GLY A 616 2.97 -8.88 -27.32
CA GLY A 616 2.31 -8.26 -28.49
C GLY A 616 0.81 -8.55 -28.55
N LEU A 617 0.39 -9.80 -28.33
CA LEU A 617 -1.03 -10.18 -28.33
C LEU A 617 -1.83 -9.48 -27.22
N VAL A 618 -1.22 -9.28 -26.05
CA VAL A 618 -1.83 -8.53 -24.95
C VAL A 618 -1.89 -7.03 -25.28
N ILE A 619 -0.82 -6.47 -25.86
CA ILE A 619 -0.76 -5.07 -26.29
C ILE A 619 -1.77 -4.78 -27.40
N ASP A 620 -1.84 -5.59 -28.46
CA ASP A 620 -2.78 -5.43 -29.58
C ASP A 620 -4.24 -5.46 -29.08
N ARG A 621 -4.53 -6.31 -28.08
CA ARG A 621 -5.86 -6.35 -27.45
C ARG A 621 -6.15 -5.10 -26.61
N MET A 622 -5.14 -4.56 -25.92
CA MET A 622 -5.24 -3.30 -25.17
C MET A 622 -5.41 -2.09 -26.12
N GLU A 623 -4.67 -2.01 -27.22
CA GLU A 623 -4.81 -1.00 -28.28
C GLU A 623 -6.21 -1.07 -28.94
N GLY A 624 -6.73 -2.27 -29.18
CA GLY A 624 -8.11 -2.46 -29.67
C GLY A 624 -9.18 -1.93 -28.70
N ASN A 625 -8.88 -1.88 -27.39
CA ASN A 625 -9.73 -1.24 -26.40
C ASN A 625 -9.52 0.29 -26.36
N GLU A 626 -8.29 0.80 -26.58
CA GLU A 626 -7.98 2.23 -26.76
C GLU A 626 -8.72 2.86 -27.95
N ASP A 627 -8.88 2.14 -29.07
CA ASP A 627 -9.62 2.64 -30.24
C ASP A 627 -11.12 2.74 -29.95
N ILE A 628 -11.68 1.75 -29.25
CA ILE A 628 -13.09 1.77 -28.82
C ILE A 628 -13.31 2.85 -27.76
N PHE A 629 -12.39 2.99 -26.81
CA PHE A 629 -12.45 3.98 -25.74
C PHE A 629 -12.24 5.40 -26.29
N GLY A 630 -11.28 5.58 -27.18
CA GLY A 630 -11.00 6.79 -27.93
C GLY A 630 -12.20 7.21 -28.76
N ARG A 631 -12.84 6.30 -29.50
CA ARG A 631 -14.10 6.59 -30.22
C ARG A 631 -15.25 6.90 -29.26
N LEU A 632 -15.39 6.17 -28.15
CA LEU A 632 -16.40 6.45 -27.12
C LEU A 632 -16.22 7.86 -26.53
N MET A 633 -14.97 8.34 -26.40
CA MET A 633 -14.63 9.63 -25.79
C MET A 633 -14.50 10.80 -26.78
N SER A 634 -14.39 10.54 -28.09
CA SER A 634 -14.26 11.58 -29.12
C SER A 634 -15.44 11.69 -30.08
N ASP A 635 -16.23 10.63 -30.28
CA ASP A 635 -17.38 10.58 -31.20
C ASP A 635 -18.71 10.66 -30.42
N PRO A 636 -19.43 11.79 -30.46
CA PRO A 636 -20.69 11.97 -29.76
C PRO A 636 -21.82 11.04 -30.24
N GLU A 637 -21.83 10.65 -31.52
CA GLU A 637 -22.84 9.73 -32.06
C GLU A 637 -22.59 8.30 -31.59
N PHE A 638 -21.34 7.84 -31.66
CA PHE A 638 -20.95 6.52 -31.15
C PHE A 638 -21.16 6.39 -29.63
N ARG A 639 -20.84 7.46 -28.88
CA ARG A 639 -21.13 7.53 -27.44
C ARG A 639 -22.63 7.43 -27.15
N GLY A 640 -23.46 8.18 -27.89
CA GLY A 640 -24.91 8.12 -27.73
C GLY A 640 -25.46 6.71 -27.99
N LEU A 641 -24.98 6.06 -29.05
CA LEU A 641 -25.39 4.70 -29.41
C LEU A 641 -24.98 3.65 -28.36
N ALA A 642 -23.77 3.78 -27.80
CA ALA A 642 -23.30 2.93 -26.71
C ALA A 642 -24.05 3.20 -25.39
N GLN A 643 -24.34 4.47 -25.07
CA GLN A 643 -25.12 4.86 -23.88
C GLN A 643 -26.56 4.36 -23.96
N ASP A 644 -27.21 4.45 -25.11
CA ASP A 644 -28.57 3.96 -25.31
C ASP A 644 -28.61 2.42 -25.22
N ASN A 645 -27.67 1.74 -25.88
CA ASN A 645 -27.65 0.28 -25.90
C ASN A 645 -27.29 -0.31 -24.52
N LEU A 646 -26.28 0.25 -23.85
CA LEU A 646 -25.88 -0.15 -22.50
C LEU A 646 -26.94 0.27 -21.47
N GLY A 647 -27.54 1.45 -21.61
CA GLY A 647 -28.63 1.94 -20.78
C GLY A 647 -29.89 1.08 -20.89
N HIS A 648 -30.27 0.65 -22.08
CA HIS A 648 -31.37 -0.32 -22.27
C HIS A 648 -31.05 -1.70 -21.70
N LYS A 649 -29.79 -2.15 -21.79
CA LYS A 649 -29.35 -3.44 -21.23
C LYS A 649 -29.30 -3.41 -19.70
N LEU A 650 -28.73 -2.36 -19.11
CA LEU A 650 -28.71 -2.10 -17.67
C LEU A 650 -30.12 -1.89 -17.11
N TYR A 651 -30.97 -1.12 -17.78
CA TYR A 651 -32.37 -0.94 -17.35
C TYR A 651 -33.12 -2.28 -17.37
N ARG A 652 -32.92 -3.15 -18.37
CA ARG A 652 -33.53 -4.49 -18.38
C ARG A 652 -33.06 -5.39 -17.23
N VAL A 653 -31.81 -5.24 -16.78
CA VAL A 653 -31.23 -6.02 -15.68
C VAL A 653 -31.68 -5.45 -14.33
N LEU A 654 -31.55 -4.14 -14.12
CA LEU A 654 -31.90 -3.44 -12.88
C LEU A 654 -33.42 -3.33 -12.65
N ALA A 655 -34.23 -3.20 -13.71
CA ALA A 655 -35.69 -3.27 -13.60
C ALA A 655 -36.16 -4.71 -13.28
N LYS A 656 -35.40 -5.74 -13.67
CA LYS A 656 -35.67 -7.14 -13.27
C LYS A 656 -35.44 -7.36 -11.77
N GLU A 657 -34.47 -6.67 -11.17
CA GLU A 657 -34.14 -6.79 -9.74
C GLU A 657 -35.10 -6.04 -8.81
N THR A 658 -35.92 -5.12 -9.32
CA THR A 658 -36.85 -4.29 -8.54
C THR A 658 -38.33 -4.63 -8.73
N MET A 659 -38.67 -5.51 -9.68
CA MET A 659 -40.04 -5.95 -9.95
C MET A 659 -40.37 -7.25 -9.20
N SER A 660 -41.56 -7.30 -8.58
CA SER A 660 -42.07 -8.54 -7.98
C SER A 660 -42.20 -9.64 -9.04
N GLU A 661 -42.11 -10.91 -8.64
CA GLU A 661 -42.20 -12.03 -9.58
C GLU A 661 -43.52 -12.05 -10.36
N GLU A 662 -44.60 -11.58 -9.74
CA GLU A 662 -45.91 -11.37 -10.36
C GLU A 662 -45.87 -10.32 -11.49
N ASP A 663 -45.25 -9.16 -11.23
CA ASP A 663 -45.11 -8.10 -12.23
C ASP A 663 -44.25 -8.52 -13.42
N GLN A 664 -43.25 -9.39 -13.17
CA GLN A 664 -42.44 -9.98 -14.24
C GLN A 664 -43.28 -10.88 -15.16
N ILE A 665 -44.16 -11.72 -14.61
CA ILE A 665 -45.06 -12.56 -15.41
C ILE A 665 -46.06 -11.70 -16.18
N LYS A 666 -46.68 -10.70 -15.54
CA LYS A 666 -47.61 -9.76 -16.20
C LYS A 666 -46.95 -9.01 -17.35
N LEU A 667 -45.68 -8.59 -17.18
CA LEU A 667 -44.90 -7.98 -18.25
C LEU A 667 -44.60 -8.96 -19.39
N LEU A 668 -44.28 -10.23 -19.09
CA LEU A 668 -44.11 -11.25 -20.13
C LEU A 668 -45.40 -11.48 -20.91
N ILE A 669 -46.54 -11.62 -20.22
CA ILE A 669 -47.86 -11.77 -20.84
C ILE A 669 -48.15 -10.61 -21.80
N SER A 670 -47.85 -9.37 -21.40
CA SER A 670 -48.07 -8.18 -22.24
C SER A 670 -47.28 -8.17 -23.56
N LYS A 671 -46.22 -8.98 -23.69
CA LYS A 671 -45.37 -9.04 -24.88
C LYS A 671 -45.91 -9.97 -25.98
N ASN A 672 -46.96 -10.74 -25.69
CA ASN A 672 -47.51 -11.80 -26.55
C ASN A 672 -46.48 -12.89 -26.92
N GLU A 673 -46.93 -13.97 -27.53
CA GLU A 673 -46.04 -15.03 -28.00
C GLU A 673 -45.04 -14.53 -29.04
N SER A 674 -43.81 -15.02 -28.94
CA SER A 674 -42.69 -14.61 -29.78
C SER A 674 -41.69 -15.74 -29.95
N LYS A 675 -40.58 -15.47 -30.65
CA LYS A 675 -39.50 -16.48 -30.81
C LYS A 675 -38.91 -16.99 -29.49
N THR A 676 -39.03 -16.23 -28.40
CA THR A 676 -38.50 -16.58 -27.07
C THR A 676 -39.58 -16.63 -25.98
N LEU A 677 -40.87 -16.60 -26.33
CA LEU A 677 -41.97 -16.66 -25.37
C LEU A 677 -43.16 -17.45 -25.93
N GLU A 678 -43.65 -18.43 -25.18
CA GLU A 678 -44.79 -19.27 -25.56
C GLU A 678 -45.75 -19.41 -24.37
N PHE A 679 -47.05 -19.44 -24.65
CA PHE A 679 -48.10 -19.67 -23.67
C PHE A 679 -48.75 -21.05 -23.87
N LYS A 680 -49.14 -21.67 -22.76
CA LYS A 680 -49.94 -22.91 -22.75
C LYS A 680 -51.00 -22.82 -21.68
N GLU A 681 -52.24 -23.17 -22.03
CA GLU A 681 -53.35 -23.08 -21.06
C GLU A 681 -53.16 -24.04 -19.88
N THR A 682 -52.57 -25.21 -20.11
CA THR A 682 -52.38 -26.30 -19.12
C THR A 682 -51.17 -27.15 -19.51
N PHE A 683 -50.62 -27.92 -18.56
CA PHE A 683 -49.50 -28.81 -18.89
C PHE A 683 -49.96 -30.16 -19.46
N SER A 684 -51.05 -30.73 -18.94
CA SER A 684 -51.49 -32.09 -19.33
C SER A 684 -52.98 -32.23 -19.61
N VAL A 685 -53.81 -31.24 -19.31
CA VAL A 685 -55.29 -31.36 -19.34
C VAL A 685 -55.90 -30.72 -20.58
N ASP A 686 -56.68 -31.47 -21.35
CA ASP A 686 -57.50 -30.86 -22.40
C ASP A 686 -58.67 -30.09 -21.75
N VAL A 687 -58.63 -28.76 -21.83
CA VAL A 687 -59.61 -27.86 -21.19
C VAL A 687 -61.04 -28.14 -21.65
N LYS A 688 -61.27 -28.69 -22.85
CA LYS A 688 -62.61 -29.02 -23.36
C LYS A 688 -63.13 -30.37 -22.84
N LYS A 689 -62.25 -31.34 -22.60
CA LYS A 689 -62.62 -32.69 -22.14
C LYS A 689 -62.49 -32.88 -20.63
N GLY A 690 -61.69 -32.06 -19.96
CA GLY A 690 -61.40 -32.17 -18.53
C GLY A 690 -60.57 -33.40 -18.15
N THR A 691 -59.90 -34.04 -19.12
CA THR A 691 -59.08 -35.25 -18.91
C THR A 691 -57.64 -35.02 -19.35
N LYS A 692 -56.70 -35.77 -18.76
CA LYS A 692 -55.30 -35.73 -19.18
C LYS A 692 -55.10 -36.34 -20.56
N GLU A 693 -54.33 -35.65 -21.39
CA GLU A 693 -54.08 -36.04 -22.77
C GLU A 693 -52.60 -35.88 -23.11
N LYS A 694 -51.96 -36.96 -23.56
CA LYS A 694 -50.51 -36.99 -23.85
C LYS A 694 -50.06 -36.00 -24.91
N TYR A 695 -50.96 -35.61 -25.81
CA TYR A 695 -50.64 -34.66 -26.87
C TYR A 695 -50.47 -33.22 -26.34
N ILE A 696 -51.12 -32.88 -25.21
CA ILE A 696 -50.96 -31.59 -24.52
C ILE A 696 -49.60 -31.54 -23.82
N GLU A 697 -49.23 -32.60 -23.10
CA GLU A 697 -47.89 -32.74 -22.48
C GLU A 697 -46.79 -32.62 -23.53
N LYS A 698 -46.97 -33.29 -24.67
CA LYS A 698 -46.02 -33.23 -25.78
C LYS A 698 -45.91 -31.82 -26.37
N ALA A 699 -46.98 -31.02 -26.42
CA ALA A 699 -46.93 -29.67 -26.95
C ALA A 699 -46.05 -28.72 -26.12
N ALA A 700 -46.09 -28.83 -24.79
CA ALA A 700 -45.19 -28.09 -23.90
C ALA A 700 -43.73 -28.52 -24.11
N LEU A 701 -43.46 -29.82 -24.16
CA LEU A 701 -42.11 -30.37 -24.35
C LEU A 701 -41.51 -30.00 -25.71
N LYS A 702 -42.31 -29.95 -26.78
CA LYS A 702 -41.89 -29.46 -28.11
C LYS A 702 -41.38 -28.03 -28.04
N SER A 703 -42.10 -27.17 -27.32
CA SER A 703 -41.75 -25.76 -27.16
C SER A 703 -40.42 -25.62 -26.39
N LEU A 704 -40.23 -26.40 -25.33
CA LEU A 704 -38.95 -26.44 -24.58
C LEU A 704 -37.79 -26.94 -25.44
N GLY A 705 -37.97 -28.02 -26.20
CA GLY A 705 -36.96 -28.52 -27.14
C GLY A 705 -36.61 -27.49 -28.21
N ALA A 706 -37.62 -26.79 -28.73
CA ALA A 706 -37.42 -25.72 -29.69
C ALA A 706 -36.63 -24.54 -29.11
N PHE A 707 -36.90 -24.12 -27.87
CA PHE A 707 -36.12 -23.07 -27.20
C PHE A 707 -34.67 -23.48 -26.97
N LEU A 708 -34.42 -24.69 -26.46
CA LEU A 708 -33.08 -25.25 -26.25
C LEU A 708 -32.26 -25.25 -27.56
N ASN A 709 -32.90 -25.62 -28.67
CA ASN A 709 -32.25 -25.69 -29.98
C ASN A 709 -32.10 -24.33 -30.71
N SER A 710 -32.74 -23.27 -30.20
CA SER A 710 -32.80 -21.97 -30.86
C SER A 710 -31.98 -20.93 -30.09
N GLU A 711 -32.61 -19.90 -29.52
CA GLU A 711 -31.99 -18.79 -28.78
C GLU A 711 -32.28 -18.83 -27.26
N GLY A 712 -32.87 -19.93 -26.76
CA GLY A 712 -33.50 -19.97 -25.43
C GLY A 712 -34.88 -19.30 -25.44
N GLY A 713 -35.55 -19.27 -24.28
CA GLY A 713 -36.88 -18.67 -24.17
C GLY A 713 -37.58 -18.97 -22.85
N GLU A 714 -38.83 -18.51 -22.73
CA GLU A 714 -39.69 -18.71 -21.57
C GLU A 714 -40.99 -19.39 -22.03
N LEU A 715 -41.44 -20.39 -21.29
CA LEU A 715 -42.74 -21.04 -21.46
C LEU A 715 -43.58 -20.74 -20.22
N LEU A 716 -44.74 -20.12 -20.41
CA LEU A 716 -45.72 -19.89 -19.33
C LEU A 716 -46.88 -20.87 -19.47
N ILE A 717 -47.11 -21.68 -18.44
CA ILE A 717 -48.21 -22.64 -18.40
C ILE A 717 -49.26 -22.19 -17.37
N GLY A 718 -50.52 -22.18 -17.77
CA GLY A 718 -51.63 -21.52 -17.06
C GLY A 718 -52.04 -20.19 -17.69
N VAL A 719 -51.65 -19.92 -18.94
CA VAL A 719 -51.92 -18.67 -19.67
C VAL A 719 -52.46 -19.00 -21.07
N LYS A 720 -53.51 -18.31 -21.50
CA LYS A 720 -54.06 -18.41 -22.86
C LYS A 720 -53.26 -17.62 -23.88
N ASP A 721 -53.44 -17.97 -25.15
CA ASP A 721 -52.86 -17.25 -26.29
C ASP A 721 -53.27 -15.76 -26.34
N ASP A 722 -54.42 -15.40 -25.76
CA ASP A 722 -54.90 -14.01 -25.62
C ASP A 722 -54.35 -13.27 -24.39
N GLY A 723 -53.48 -13.92 -23.61
CA GLY A 723 -52.86 -13.40 -22.40
C GLY A 723 -53.68 -13.56 -21.12
N THR A 724 -54.86 -14.18 -21.18
CA THR A 724 -55.68 -14.44 -19.98
C THR A 724 -55.00 -15.46 -19.06
N VAL A 725 -54.81 -15.12 -17.79
CA VAL A 725 -54.28 -16.04 -16.76
C VAL A 725 -55.41 -16.95 -16.29
N LEU A 726 -55.24 -18.27 -16.45
CA LEU A 726 -56.14 -19.30 -15.93
C LEU A 726 -55.58 -20.00 -14.68
N GLY A 727 -54.26 -20.01 -14.56
CA GLY A 727 -53.54 -20.78 -13.56
C GLY A 727 -53.54 -22.30 -13.84
N VAL A 728 -52.73 -23.02 -13.08
CA VAL A 728 -52.66 -24.49 -13.08
C VAL A 728 -53.27 -25.10 -11.82
N ASP A 729 -53.86 -24.29 -10.94
CA ASP A 729 -54.43 -24.73 -9.65
C ASP A 729 -55.47 -25.83 -9.81
N ASP A 730 -56.38 -25.68 -10.77
CA ASP A 730 -57.41 -26.65 -11.13
C ASP A 730 -56.82 -28.00 -11.56
N GLU A 731 -55.72 -27.96 -12.32
CA GLU A 731 -54.98 -29.14 -12.76
C GLU A 731 -54.24 -29.81 -11.59
N ILE A 732 -53.63 -29.02 -10.71
CA ILE A 732 -52.94 -29.47 -9.49
C ILE A 732 -53.93 -30.17 -8.55
N GLU A 733 -55.05 -29.53 -8.24
CA GLU A 733 -56.05 -30.04 -7.30
C GLU A 733 -56.67 -31.35 -7.80
N LYS A 734 -57.11 -31.38 -9.06
CA LYS A 734 -57.80 -32.55 -9.63
C LYS A 734 -56.90 -33.76 -9.81
N PHE A 735 -55.61 -33.57 -10.13
CA PHE A 735 -54.77 -34.68 -10.59
C PHE A 735 -53.47 -34.91 -9.83
N TYR A 736 -52.95 -33.93 -9.10
CA TYR A 736 -51.64 -34.01 -8.45
C TYR A 736 -51.69 -33.85 -6.92
N LYS A 737 -52.82 -33.38 -6.38
CA LYS A 737 -53.11 -33.12 -4.97
C LYS A 737 -52.29 -32.00 -4.33
N ASN A 738 -51.04 -31.80 -4.74
CA ASN A 738 -50.19 -30.70 -4.29
C ASN A 738 -49.19 -30.29 -5.39
N GLU A 739 -48.57 -29.13 -5.16
CA GLU A 739 -47.63 -28.49 -6.09
C GLU A 739 -46.37 -29.33 -6.30
N ASP A 740 -45.80 -29.91 -5.24
CA ASP A 740 -44.60 -30.74 -5.33
C ASP A 740 -44.77 -31.91 -6.29
N LYS A 741 -45.94 -32.57 -6.28
CA LYS A 741 -46.22 -33.69 -7.18
C LYS A 741 -46.44 -33.24 -8.61
N TYR A 742 -46.98 -32.04 -8.81
CA TYR A 742 -47.11 -31.44 -10.13
C TYR A 742 -45.74 -31.10 -10.74
N LEU A 743 -44.89 -30.42 -9.97
CA LEU A 743 -43.51 -30.11 -10.36
C LEU A 743 -42.64 -31.35 -10.54
N LEU A 744 -42.80 -32.38 -9.69
CA LEU A 744 -42.12 -33.66 -9.85
C LEU A 744 -42.58 -34.38 -11.12
N ASN A 745 -43.86 -34.32 -11.47
CA ASN A 745 -44.36 -34.87 -12.72
C ASN A 745 -43.77 -34.13 -13.93
N PHE A 746 -43.76 -32.80 -13.90
CA PHE A 746 -43.14 -31.97 -14.93
C PHE A 746 -41.65 -32.33 -15.10
N LYS A 747 -40.91 -32.41 -13.99
CA LYS A 747 -39.52 -32.88 -13.94
C LYS A 747 -39.36 -34.23 -14.62
N ASN A 748 -40.16 -35.23 -14.27
CA ASN A 748 -40.05 -36.57 -14.83
C ASN A 748 -40.31 -36.61 -16.34
N HIS A 749 -41.17 -35.73 -16.86
CA HIS A 749 -41.39 -35.59 -18.30
C HIS A 749 -40.16 -35.00 -19.00
N ILE A 750 -39.51 -33.98 -18.43
CA ILE A 750 -38.23 -33.48 -18.93
C ILE A 750 -37.18 -34.60 -18.96
N LYS A 751 -36.99 -35.31 -17.84
CA LYS A 751 -36.02 -36.42 -17.74
C LYS A 751 -36.22 -37.49 -18.81
N SER A 752 -37.46 -37.93 -18.98
CA SER A 752 -37.78 -39.07 -19.84
C SER A 752 -37.94 -38.72 -21.32
N LYS A 753 -38.18 -37.44 -21.66
CA LYS A 753 -38.50 -37.01 -23.02
C LYS A 753 -37.50 -36.04 -23.64
N ILE A 754 -36.78 -35.27 -22.83
CA ILE A 754 -35.76 -34.30 -23.27
C ILE A 754 -34.35 -34.83 -22.95
N GLY A 755 -34.19 -35.44 -21.78
CA GLY A 755 -32.94 -36.04 -21.33
C GLY A 755 -32.28 -35.25 -20.19
N GLU A 756 -31.54 -35.96 -19.34
CA GLU A 756 -30.98 -35.37 -18.11
C GLU A 756 -29.90 -34.32 -18.37
N GLY A 757 -29.18 -34.39 -19.49
CA GLY A 757 -28.10 -33.47 -19.83
C GLY A 757 -28.55 -32.01 -20.01
N PHE A 758 -29.84 -31.78 -20.27
CA PHE A 758 -30.39 -30.43 -20.47
C PHE A 758 -30.97 -29.81 -19.19
N TYR A 759 -30.97 -30.52 -18.05
CA TYR A 759 -31.49 -30.00 -16.78
C TYR A 759 -30.88 -28.67 -16.34
N PRO A 760 -29.55 -28.46 -16.41
CA PRO A 760 -28.95 -27.19 -16.00
C PRO A 760 -29.42 -25.99 -16.82
N LEU A 761 -30.06 -26.24 -17.98
CA LEU A 761 -30.56 -25.21 -18.89
C LEU A 761 -32.07 -24.98 -18.75
N ILE A 762 -32.77 -25.68 -17.85
CA ILE A 762 -34.23 -25.53 -17.66
C ILE A 762 -34.50 -25.19 -16.20
N ASP A 763 -34.84 -23.94 -15.93
CA ASP A 763 -35.34 -23.48 -14.64
C ASP A 763 -36.87 -23.46 -14.66
N TYR A 764 -37.53 -23.92 -13.61
CA TYR A 764 -38.99 -23.91 -13.55
C TYR A 764 -39.52 -23.71 -12.13
N LYS A 765 -40.57 -22.89 -12.01
CA LYS A 765 -41.21 -22.60 -10.73
C LYS A 765 -42.67 -22.18 -10.90
N LEU A 766 -43.47 -22.40 -9.86
CA LEU A 766 -44.82 -21.85 -9.78
C LEU A 766 -44.74 -20.43 -9.22
N VAL A 767 -45.39 -19.49 -9.90
CA VAL A 767 -45.47 -18.08 -9.51
C VAL A 767 -46.94 -17.72 -9.33
N ASP A 768 -47.27 -17.06 -8.22
CA ASP A 768 -48.62 -16.55 -7.96
C ASP A 768 -48.84 -15.26 -8.76
N VAL A 769 -49.92 -15.22 -9.55
CA VAL A 769 -50.32 -14.08 -10.38
C VAL A 769 -51.82 -13.88 -10.21
N ASP A 770 -52.23 -12.76 -9.62
CA ASP A 770 -53.62 -12.46 -9.29
C ASP A 770 -54.34 -13.59 -8.50
N GLY A 771 -53.62 -14.33 -7.65
CA GLY A 771 -54.17 -15.44 -6.85
C GLY A 771 -54.26 -16.79 -7.57
N LEU A 772 -53.72 -16.88 -8.79
CA LEU A 772 -53.65 -18.08 -9.61
C LEU A 772 -52.19 -18.46 -9.86
N LYS A 773 -51.86 -19.75 -9.82
CA LYS A 773 -50.49 -20.25 -10.01
C LYS A 773 -50.19 -20.45 -11.48
N VAL A 774 -49.16 -19.77 -11.98
CA VAL A 774 -48.60 -19.95 -13.32
C VAL A 774 -47.28 -20.69 -13.21
N LEU A 775 -47.10 -21.76 -13.97
CA LEU A 775 -45.80 -22.43 -14.08
C LEU A 775 -44.94 -21.68 -15.10
N ARG A 776 -43.92 -20.97 -14.60
CA ARG A 776 -42.89 -20.34 -15.42
C ARG A 776 -41.76 -21.33 -15.66
N VAL A 777 -41.37 -21.50 -16.91
CA VAL A 777 -40.25 -22.35 -17.32
C VAL A 777 -39.29 -21.53 -18.17
N GLY A 778 -38.11 -21.22 -17.63
CA GLY A 778 -37.03 -20.58 -18.34
C GLY A 778 -36.10 -21.62 -18.97
N CYS A 779 -35.82 -21.46 -20.26
CA CYS A 779 -34.91 -22.30 -21.02
C CYS A 779 -33.71 -21.50 -21.51
N GLY A 780 -32.52 -21.95 -21.13
CA GLY A 780 -31.25 -21.49 -21.65
C GLY A 780 -30.95 -22.04 -23.04
N LEU A 781 -29.82 -21.57 -23.58
CA LEU A 781 -29.30 -21.98 -24.88
C LEU A 781 -28.56 -23.32 -24.74
N ALA A 782 -28.89 -24.33 -25.54
CA ALA A 782 -28.14 -25.58 -25.54
C ALA A 782 -26.90 -25.52 -26.45
N ASN A 783 -25.81 -26.13 -25.98
CA ASN A 783 -24.55 -26.30 -26.73
C ASN A 783 -24.50 -27.62 -27.51
N THR A 784 -25.44 -28.52 -27.24
CA THR A 784 -25.63 -29.78 -27.99
C THR A 784 -27.06 -29.86 -28.52
N PRO A 785 -27.30 -30.56 -29.65
CA PRO A 785 -28.65 -30.72 -30.20
C PRO A 785 -29.58 -31.47 -29.24
N CYS A 786 -30.73 -30.88 -28.93
CA CYS A 786 -31.77 -31.46 -28.09
C CYS A 786 -32.82 -32.18 -28.95
N PHE A 787 -32.98 -33.48 -28.74
CA PHE A 787 -34.00 -34.30 -29.39
C PHE A 787 -35.09 -34.67 -28.38
N ILE A 788 -36.34 -34.48 -28.76
CA ILE A 788 -37.50 -34.94 -27.99
C ILE A 788 -37.74 -36.41 -28.34
N GLU A 789 -37.85 -37.27 -27.33
CA GLU A 789 -38.00 -38.72 -27.49
C GLU A 789 -36.90 -39.34 -28.39
N ASP A 790 -35.68 -38.80 -28.31
CA ASP A 790 -34.48 -39.21 -29.07
C ASP A 790 -34.60 -39.15 -30.60
N THR A 791 -35.72 -38.65 -31.14
CA THR A 791 -36.05 -38.76 -32.57
C THR A 791 -36.53 -37.46 -33.18
N GLU A 792 -37.19 -36.60 -32.42
CA GLU A 792 -37.82 -35.39 -32.95
C GLU A 792 -36.98 -34.15 -32.63
N PHE A 793 -36.64 -33.37 -33.66
CA PHE A 793 -35.85 -32.14 -33.52
C PHE A 793 -36.70 -30.92 -33.88
N TYR A 794 -36.91 -30.04 -32.90
CA TYR A 794 -37.74 -28.84 -33.05
C TYR A 794 -36.90 -27.58 -32.95
N VAL A 795 -37.28 -26.53 -33.68
CA VAL A 795 -36.69 -25.19 -33.65
C VAL A 795 -37.78 -24.13 -33.66
N ARG A 796 -37.47 -22.92 -33.21
CA ARG A 796 -38.39 -21.77 -33.26
C ARG A 796 -38.24 -21.01 -34.58
N SER A 797 -39.36 -20.79 -35.25
CA SER A 797 -39.47 -19.98 -36.47
C SER A 797 -40.44 -18.82 -36.23
N GLY A 798 -39.97 -17.76 -35.57
CA GLY A 798 -40.89 -16.75 -35.03
C GLY A 798 -41.72 -17.35 -33.89
N PRO A 799 -43.05 -17.11 -33.79
CA PRO A 799 -43.87 -17.69 -32.74
C PRO A 799 -44.21 -19.18 -32.98
N SER A 800 -43.87 -19.78 -34.12
CA SER A 800 -44.15 -21.21 -34.36
C SER A 800 -43.01 -22.11 -33.92
N THR A 801 -43.37 -23.33 -33.52
CA THR A 801 -42.43 -24.44 -33.30
C THR A 801 -42.49 -25.38 -34.49
N ASP A 802 -41.40 -25.45 -35.24
CA ASP A 802 -41.30 -26.25 -36.45
C ASP A 802 -40.43 -27.49 -36.21
N MET A 803 -40.85 -28.64 -36.72
CA MET A 803 -40.04 -29.86 -36.73
C MET A 803 -39.14 -29.86 -37.96
N LEU A 804 -37.84 -30.03 -37.77
CA LEU A 804 -36.90 -30.21 -38.87
C LEU A 804 -36.51 -31.68 -39.03
N GLU A 805 -36.48 -32.13 -40.27
CA GLU A 805 -36.08 -33.49 -40.62
C GLU A 805 -35.10 -33.50 -41.81
N GLY A 806 -34.32 -34.58 -41.93
CA GLY A 806 -33.47 -34.85 -43.08
C GLY A 806 -32.42 -33.77 -43.33
N LYS A 807 -32.35 -33.26 -44.57
CA LYS A 807 -31.31 -32.30 -44.99
C LYS A 807 -31.36 -30.99 -44.20
N ARG A 808 -32.56 -30.45 -43.93
CA ARG A 808 -32.73 -29.16 -43.22
C ARG A 808 -32.27 -29.26 -41.76
N GLN A 809 -32.56 -30.37 -41.11
CA GLN A 809 -32.11 -30.65 -39.75
C GLN A 809 -30.58 -30.73 -39.68
N TYR A 810 -29.97 -31.47 -40.61
CA TYR A 810 -28.51 -31.60 -40.66
C TYR A 810 -27.82 -30.25 -40.88
N GLU A 811 -28.29 -29.46 -41.84
CA GLU A 811 -27.75 -28.11 -42.11
C GLU A 811 -27.90 -27.18 -40.90
N TYR A 812 -29.06 -27.20 -40.23
CA TYR A 812 -29.29 -26.41 -39.03
C TYR A 812 -28.33 -26.82 -37.89
N ILE A 813 -28.20 -28.13 -37.62
CA ILE A 813 -27.33 -28.62 -36.55
C ILE A 813 -25.87 -28.22 -36.80
N GLN A 814 -25.38 -28.36 -38.03
CA GLN A 814 -24.03 -27.97 -38.42
C GLN A 814 -23.76 -26.46 -38.36
N GLY A 815 -24.80 -25.64 -38.55
CA GLY A 815 -24.70 -24.19 -38.44
C GLY A 815 -24.75 -23.69 -37.00
N ARG A 816 -25.60 -24.30 -36.17
CA ARG A 816 -25.94 -23.80 -34.83
C ARG A 816 -25.07 -24.35 -33.69
N PHE A 817 -24.60 -25.61 -33.77
CA PHE A 817 -23.92 -26.29 -32.66
C PHE A 817 -22.44 -26.61 -32.97
N LYS A 818 -21.73 -25.67 -33.58
CA LYS A 818 -20.30 -25.79 -33.91
C LYS A 818 -19.39 -25.32 -32.80
#